data_AF-A0A3B4BLI1-F1
#
_entry.id   AF-A0A3B4BLI1-F1
#
_cell.length_a   1.000
_cell.length_b   1.000
_cell.length_c   1.000
_cell.angle_alpha   90.00
_cell.angle_beta   90.00
_cell.angle_gamma   90.00
#
_symmetry.space_group_name_H-M   'P 1'
#
loop_
_entity.id
_entity.type
_entity.pdbx_description
1 polymer ?
#
loop_
_entity_poly.entity_id
_entity_poly.type
_entity_poly.pdbx_seq_one_letter_code
_entity_poly.pdbx_strand_id
1 'polypeptide(L)'
;METQWITIFFTLYGGFYHGVLSEPGFVSGQMPLEACCRNGRAFGLSNQHCASLPHIPQSFPCSVVQKQCCDTAVKDRLCAKGMDSAKKQGVCELSSFHEDACEAKTSQMCCECCVLGLLAQKESHECALRISVSVSCQSIAQACCEGRRYSLLTLGIQVSPHLNNTAAANRGHTGSTDLCAEGVTRCSQLCVGNGSCVCLKGYRLKFDGYSCEDYNECLAGVHSCRPGERCINTQGSYRCQRETSCGTGYELTDSNTCNDIDECVEGTHNCGPEFTCQNTPGSFRCHPRQQCSVGFIQDAAGSCIDINECVNENSPCQPGQTCLNTVGSYICQKFPVICGRGYHLNREGTHCLDVDECSGQHGPCQGHDCVNLLGTFRCECRSGFTFNTISRRCEDIDECRKHLGRLCAHNCENTPGSYRCSCNTGFRLANDRRNCEDVNECESSPCSQECANVYGSYQCYCRRGYQLSSMDRVTCEDIDECALTSGGKVCSYHCLNTPGSFECTCPQTGYTLASNGRTCQDIDECAARTHTCSATQSCFNVQGGFRCLSFECPPNFRRAADRRCERLPCEQSSECLSLPLRISFYNLTFPTNIPTPAAVFRMGPSSSIPGDDVQLTIVDGDAEGFFSAQKMAHGGVISLQRPLAQPRDFLLTVEIRLIRYGSVSLFVAKIAVFVVNDQPILAMPSP
;
A
#
# COMPACT_ATOMS: atom_id res chain seq x y z
N MET A 1 -37.71 -0.59 34.33
CA MET A 1 -38.95 -0.16 35.00
C MET A 1 -39.98 0.14 33.91
N GLU A 2 -40.85 -0.81 33.60
CA GLU A 2 -42.07 -0.51 32.85
C GLU A 2 -43.18 -0.20 33.87
N THR A 3 -43.72 1.01 33.85
CA THR A 3 -44.87 1.36 34.69
C THR A 3 -46.12 0.71 34.13
N GLN A 4 -46.64 -0.32 34.82
CA GLN A 4 -47.92 -0.93 34.46
C GLN A 4 -49.08 0.02 34.78
N TRP A 5 -49.45 0.85 33.79
CA TRP A 5 -50.59 1.76 33.89
C TRP A 5 -51.91 0.96 33.94
N ILE A 6 -52.48 0.83 35.15
CA ILE A 6 -53.77 0.17 35.40
C ILE A 6 -54.90 0.97 34.71
N THR A 7 -55.15 0.63 33.44
CA THR A 7 -56.13 1.30 32.59
C THR A 7 -57.43 0.50 32.60
N ILE A 8 -58.30 0.80 33.57
CA ILE A 8 -59.57 0.08 33.75
C ILE A 8 -60.60 0.57 32.71
N PHE A 9 -60.71 -0.16 31.60
CA PHE A 9 -61.84 -0.03 30.69
C PHE A 9 -63.08 -0.75 31.24
N PHE A 10 -64.25 -0.13 31.15
CA PHE A 10 -65.53 -0.77 31.45
C PHE A 10 -66.10 -1.47 30.21
N THR A 11 -66.19 -2.80 30.22
CA THR A 11 -66.91 -3.56 29.19
C THR A 11 -68.31 -3.97 29.66
N LEU A 12 -69.27 -3.79 28.76
CA LEU A 12 -70.40 -4.71 28.61
C LEU A 12 -69.98 -5.76 27.55
N TYR A 13 -70.56 -6.96 27.61
CA TYR A 13 -70.12 -8.13 26.81
C TYR A 13 -70.20 -7.92 25.29
N GLY A 14 -69.22 -8.43 24.53
CA GLY A 14 -69.26 -8.35 23.06
C GLY A 14 -68.07 -8.91 22.25
N GLY A 15 -67.77 -10.20 22.36
CA GLY A 15 -67.30 -11.07 21.25
C GLY A 15 -66.05 -10.78 20.38
N PHE A 16 -65.19 -11.81 20.30
CA PHE A 16 -64.34 -12.23 19.17
C PHE A 16 -62.97 -11.55 18.83
N TYR A 17 -62.09 -12.42 18.33
CA TYR A 17 -60.75 -12.15 17.79
C TYR A 17 -60.82 -11.63 16.35
N HIS A 18 -59.87 -10.77 15.95
CA HIS A 18 -58.79 -11.13 15.02
C HIS A 18 -57.72 -10.02 14.96
N GLY A 19 -56.54 -10.32 14.42
CA GLY A 19 -55.45 -9.37 14.22
C GLY A 19 -54.76 -9.56 12.87
N VAL A 20 -53.50 -9.10 12.79
CA VAL A 20 -52.61 -9.09 11.62
C VAL A 20 -52.85 -7.92 10.65
N LEU A 21 -51.87 -7.02 10.59
CA LEU A 21 -51.64 -6.09 9.48
C LEU A 21 -50.94 -6.84 8.33
N SER A 22 -51.23 -6.45 7.10
CA SER A 22 -50.47 -6.82 5.90
C SER A 22 -50.15 -5.57 5.09
N GLU A 23 -49.03 -5.58 4.35
CA GLU A 23 -48.55 -4.45 3.55
C GLU A 23 -49.47 -4.11 2.36
N PRO A 24 -49.21 -2.99 1.66
CA PRO A 24 -48.40 -3.15 0.45
C PRO A 24 -47.44 -1.98 0.11
N GLY A 25 -46.51 -2.23 -0.82
CA GLY A 25 -46.42 -1.32 -1.98
C GLY A 25 -45.13 -0.56 -2.25
N PHE A 26 -43.97 -1.17 -2.01
CA PHE A 26 -42.64 -0.72 -2.45
C PHE A 26 -42.57 -0.16 -3.91
N VAL A 27 -42.07 1.07 -4.10
CA VAL A 27 -41.32 1.49 -5.31
C VAL A 27 -40.27 2.55 -4.94
N SER A 28 -39.01 2.30 -5.30
CA SER A 28 -37.99 3.35 -5.46
C SER A 28 -36.92 2.88 -6.48
N GLY A 29 -36.44 3.79 -7.32
CA GLY A 29 -35.57 3.46 -8.46
C GLY A 29 -34.08 3.57 -8.12
N GLN A 30 -33.28 2.61 -8.59
CA GLN A 30 -31.80 2.67 -8.58
C GLN A 30 -31.25 2.60 -10.01
N MET A 31 -30.19 3.36 -10.28
CA MET A 31 -29.50 3.34 -11.57
C MET A 31 -28.59 2.10 -11.68
N PRO A 32 -28.60 1.35 -12.80
CA PRO A 32 -27.77 0.15 -12.92
C PRO A 32 -26.28 0.47 -12.96
N LEU A 33 -25.46 -0.36 -12.30
CA LEU A 33 -24.02 -0.17 -12.14
C LEU A 33 -23.25 0.00 -13.46
N GLU A 34 -23.73 -0.61 -14.54
CA GLU A 34 -23.10 -0.49 -15.85
C GLU A 34 -23.21 0.93 -16.44
N ALA A 35 -24.29 1.66 -16.13
CA ALA A 35 -24.42 3.08 -16.47
C ALA A 35 -23.43 3.94 -15.65
N CYS A 36 -23.21 3.60 -14.38
CA CYS A 36 -22.20 4.24 -13.53
C CYS A 36 -20.78 4.01 -14.05
N CYS A 37 -20.45 2.77 -14.46
CA CYS A 37 -19.17 2.45 -15.09
C CYS A 37 -18.97 3.23 -16.39
N ARG A 38 -20.01 3.30 -17.24
CA ARG A 38 -19.97 4.05 -18.51
C ARG A 38 -19.72 5.55 -18.30
N ASN A 39 -20.35 6.14 -17.28
CA ASN A 39 -20.11 7.54 -16.89
C ASN A 39 -18.64 7.74 -16.44
N GLY A 40 -18.14 6.89 -15.54
CA GLY A 40 -16.76 6.94 -15.09
C GLY A 40 -15.74 6.76 -16.22
N ARG A 41 -15.98 5.81 -17.13
CA ARG A 41 -15.12 5.57 -18.30
C ARG A 41 -15.07 6.78 -19.23
N ALA A 42 -16.19 7.47 -19.44
CA ALA A 42 -16.24 8.69 -20.25
C ALA A 42 -15.42 9.83 -19.62
N PHE A 43 -15.45 9.96 -18.30
CA PHE A 43 -14.66 10.96 -17.55
C PHE A 43 -13.16 10.69 -17.61
N GLY A 44 -12.73 9.43 -17.43
CA GLY A 44 -11.31 9.06 -17.56
C GLY A 44 -10.74 9.20 -18.98
N LEU A 45 -11.60 9.28 -20.00
CA LEU A 45 -11.22 9.57 -21.39
C LEU A 45 -11.16 11.07 -21.71
N SER A 46 -11.79 11.96 -20.92
CA SER A 46 -11.82 13.41 -21.18
C SER A 46 -10.60 14.18 -20.67
N ASN A 47 -9.52 13.47 -20.30
CA ASN A 47 -8.26 14.02 -19.81
C ASN A 47 -8.39 14.81 -18.48
N GLN A 48 -9.31 14.38 -17.61
CA GLN A 48 -9.53 14.93 -16.26
C GLN A 48 -9.16 13.89 -15.19
N HIS A 49 -8.59 14.32 -14.06
CA HIS A 49 -8.22 13.41 -12.97
C HIS A 49 -9.46 12.78 -12.34
N CYS A 50 -9.49 11.46 -12.14
CA CYS A 50 -10.60 10.74 -11.53
C CYS A 50 -10.91 11.12 -10.05
N ALA A 51 -10.12 12.01 -9.46
CA ALA A 51 -10.40 12.65 -8.17
C ALA A 51 -11.50 13.73 -8.25
N SER A 52 -11.76 14.33 -9.43
CA SER A 52 -12.79 15.37 -9.62
C SER A 52 -14.12 14.84 -10.17
N LEU A 53 -14.39 13.54 -10.04
CA LEU A 53 -15.67 12.94 -10.43
C LEU A 53 -16.84 13.58 -9.65
N PRO A 54 -17.91 14.04 -10.33
CA PRO A 54 -19.06 14.64 -9.66
C PRO A 54 -19.81 13.60 -8.83
N HIS A 55 -19.99 13.88 -7.54
CA HIS A 55 -20.67 12.97 -6.62
C HIS A 55 -22.13 12.71 -7.05
N ILE A 56 -22.47 11.43 -7.23
CA ILE A 56 -23.85 10.95 -7.34
C ILE A 56 -24.28 10.50 -5.93
N PRO A 57 -25.05 11.29 -5.15
CA PRO A 57 -25.11 11.14 -3.69
C PRO A 57 -26.04 10.03 -3.18
N GLN A 58 -26.62 9.20 -4.06
CA GLN A 58 -27.69 8.24 -3.70
C GLN A 58 -27.39 6.76 -3.96
N SER A 59 -26.19 6.37 -4.39
CA SER A 59 -25.74 4.97 -4.22
C SER A 59 -24.22 4.81 -4.16
N PHE A 60 -23.73 4.34 -3.01
CA PHE A 60 -22.32 4.01 -2.78
C PHE A 60 -21.74 2.99 -3.78
N PRO A 61 -22.47 1.92 -4.19
CA PRO A 61 -22.00 1.03 -5.26
C PRO A 61 -21.73 1.74 -6.60
N CYS A 62 -22.55 2.74 -6.96
CA CYS A 62 -22.40 3.48 -8.22
C CYS A 62 -21.12 4.32 -8.23
N SER A 63 -20.81 5.05 -7.15
CA SER A 63 -19.61 5.89 -7.07
C SER A 63 -18.32 5.07 -7.02
N VAL A 64 -18.31 3.91 -6.36
CA VAL A 64 -17.17 2.97 -6.37
C VAL A 64 -16.91 2.45 -7.79
N VAL A 65 -17.96 1.99 -8.50
CA VAL A 65 -17.83 1.49 -9.89
C VAL A 65 -17.46 2.61 -10.87
N GLN A 66 -18.02 3.81 -10.70
CA GLN A 66 -17.69 4.99 -11.51
C GLN A 66 -16.21 5.37 -11.35
N LYS A 67 -15.68 5.38 -10.12
CA LYS A 67 -14.25 5.64 -9.87
C LYS A 67 -13.37 4.55 -10.50
N GLN A 68 -13.66 3.28 -10.23
CA GLN A 68 -12.86 2.17 -10.76
C GLN A 68 -12.82 2.15 -12.30
N CYS A 69 -13.95 2.43 -12.96
CA CYS A 69 -14.00 2.51 -14.42
C CYS A 69 -13.33 3.77 -14.99
N CYS A 70 -13.25 4.87 -14.21
CA CYS A 70 -12.44 6.04 -14.56
C CYS A 70 -10.94 5.73 -14.46
N ASP A 71 -10.46 5.21 -13.33
CA ASP A 71 -9.06 4.86 -13.11
C ASP A 71 -8.56 3.81 -14.13
N THR A 72 -9.43 2.88 -14.54
CA THR A 72 -9.15 1.92 -15.62
C THR A 72 -9.09 2.59 -17.00
N ALA A 73 -9.95 3.56 -17.28
CA ALA A 73 -9.94 4.28 -18.56
C ALA A 73 -8.69 5.15 -18.75
N VAL A 74 -8.22 5.81 -17.67
CA VAL A 74 -6.96 6.56 -17.69
C VAL A 74 -5.78 5.62 -17.98
N LYS A 75 -5.76 4.42 -17.37
CA LYS A 75 -4.72 3.40 -17.63
C LYS A 75 -4.77 2.83 -19.04
N ASP A 76 -5.95 2.48 -19.56
CA ASP A 76 -6.13 2.08 -20.97
C ASP A 76 -5.55 3.15 -21.92
N ARG A 77 -5.84 4.43 -21.67
CA ARG A 77 -5.39 5.59 -22.46
C ARG A 77 -3.88 5.81 -22.42
N LEU A 78 -3.26 5.77 -21.24
CA LEU A 78 -1.80 5.89 -21.08
C LEU A 78 -1.08 4.70 -21.73
N CYS A 79 -1.59 3.50 -21.52
CA CYS A 79 -1.04 2.29 -22.12
C CYS A 79 -1.09 2.34 -23.66
N ALA A 80 -2.18 2.87 -24.23
CA ALA A 80 -2.29 3.10 -25.66
C ALA A 80 -1.24 4.10 -26.19
N LYS A 81 -0.93 5.19 -25.47
CA LYS A 81 0.18 6.10 -25.83
C LYS A 81 1.53 5.37 -25.85
N GLY A 82 1.79 4.51 -24.87
CA GLY A 82 2.97 3.66 -24.81
C GLY A 82 3.10 2.74 -26.03
N MET A 83 2.04 2.00 -26.35
CA MET A 83 1.99 1.11 -27.52
C MET A 83 2.14 1.88 -28.85
N ASP A 84 1.58 3.07 -28.96
CA ASP A 84 1.73 3.94 -30.12
C ASP A 84 3.17 4.47 -30.28
N SER A 85 3.88 4.73 -29.17
CA SER A 85 5.30 5.12 -29.21
C SER A 85 6.18 3.97 -29.71
N ALA A 86 6.00 2.78 -29.12
CA ALA A 86 6.68 1.55 -29.55
C ALA A 86 6.51 1.28 -31.06
N LYS A 87 5.28 1.42 -31.58
CA LYS A 87 4.96 1.24 -33.01
C LYS A 87 5.54 2.32 -33.94
N LYS A 88 5.85 3.52 -33.44
CA LYS A 88 6.34 4.66 -34.25
C LYS A 88 7.86 4.84 -34.20
N GLN A 89 8.49 4.52 -33.07
CA GLN A 89 9.91 4.85 -32.82
C GLN A 89 10.74 3.65 -32.37
N GLY A 90 10.13 2.57 -31.84
CA GLY A 90 10.85 1.40 -31.35
C GLY A 90 11.70 1.61 -30.08
N VAL A 91 11.69 2.83 -29.52
CA VAL A 91 12.44 3.23 -28.32
C VAL A 91 11.43 3.62 -27.23
N CYS A 92 11.71 3.21 -25.99
CA CYS A 92 10.79 3.35 -24.85
C CYS A 92 11.44 4.08 -23.68
N GLU A 93 12.16 5.17 -23.94
CA GLU A 93 12.77 5.96 -22.86
C GLU A 93 11.77 6.83 -22.11
N LEU A 94 11.98 6.96 -20.79
CA LEU A 94 11.21 7.84 -19.90
C LEU A 94 11.25 9.32 -20.33
N SER A 95 12.32 9.73 -21.04
CA SER A 95 12.50 11.03 -21.69
C SER A 95 11.43 11.37 -22.75
N SER A 96 10.77 10.36 -23.31
CA SER A 96 9.84 10.49 -24.44
C SER A 96 8.39 10.82 -24.02
N PHE A 97 8.11 10.89 -22.71
CA PHE A 97 6.75 11.07 -22.17
C PHE A 97 6.66 12.34 -21.31
N HIS A 98 6.05 13.41 -21.86
CA HIS A 98 5.79 14.67 -21.14
C HIS A 98 4.56 14.54 -20.21
N GLU A 99 4.61 13.60 -19.26
CA GLU A 99 3.53 13.28 -18.30
C GLU A 99 4.10 13.18 -16.88
N ASP A 100 3.23 13.20 -15.85
CA ASP A 100 3.66 13.00 -14.46
C ASP A 100 4.42 11.67 -14.28
N ALA A 101 5.38 11.64 -13.36
CA ALA A 101 6.34 10.53 -13.20
C ALA A 101 5.72 9.15 -12.84
N CYS A 102 4.40 9.09 -12.58
CA CYS A 102 3.63 7.85 -12.41
C CYS A 102 2.87 7.46 -13.70
N GLU A 103 2.34 8.45 -14.43
CA GLU A 103 1.71 8.22 -15.74
C GLU A 103 2.75 7.82 -16.79
N ALA A 104 3.88 8.54 -16.85
CA ALA A 104 5.00 8.23 -17.75
C ALA A 104 5.53 6.80 -17.58
N LYS A 105 5.61 6.27 -16.34
CA LYS A 105 6.00 4.87 -16.07
C LYS A 105 4.96 3.85 -16.57
N THR A 106 3.69 4.21 -16.55
CA THR A 106 2.61 3.36 -17.09
C THR A 106 2.69 3.32 -18.62
N SER A 107 2.91 4.47 -19.25
CA SER A 107 3.16 4.60 -20.69
C SER A 107 4.44 3.85 -21.11
N GLN A 108 5.54 3.96 -20.35
CA GLN A 108 6.81 3.24 -20.58
C GLN A 108 6.63 1.71 -20.54
N MET A 109 6.05 1.16 -19.45
CA MET A 109 5.85 -0.29 -19.31
C MET A 109 5.03 -0.86 -20.49
N CYS A 110 3.99 -0.15 -20.94
CA CYS A 110 3.20 -0.56 -22.10
C CYS A 110 3.97 -0.44 -23.43
N CYS A 111 4.90 0.51 -23.55
CA CYS A 111 5.82 0.60 -24.67
C CYS A 111 6.76 -0.62 -24.71
N GLU A 112 7.43 -0.94 -23.60
CA GLU A 112 8.39 -2.05 -23.50
C GLU A 112 7.73 -3.41 -23.79
N CYS A 113 6.56 -3.68 -23.18
CA CYS A 113 5.77 -4.89 -23.47
C CYS A 113 5.31 -4.94 -24.94
N CYS A 114 5.01 -3.80 -25.56
CA CYS A 114 4.66 -3.74 -26.98
C CYS A 114 5.86 -4.07 -27.89
N VAL A 115 7.06 -3.55 -27.58
CA VAL A 115 8.29 -3.85 -28.34
C VAL A 115 8.61 -5.35 -28.31
N LEU A 116 8.44 -6.03 -27.17
CA LEU A 116 8.60 -7.49 -27.10
C LEU A 116 7.67 -8.23 -28.07
N GLY A 117 6.43 -7.78 -28.22
CA GLY A 117 5.48 -8.32 -29.20
C GLY A 117 5.88 -8.07 -30.66
N LEU A 118 6.42 -6.88 -30.95
CA LEU A 118 6.90 -6.51 -32.30
C LEU A 118 8.20 -7.26 -32.68
N LEU A 119 9.06 -7.56 -31.71
CA LEU A 119 10.26 -8.39 -31.92
C LEU A 119 9.87 -9.83 -32.24
N ALA A 120 8.95 -10.43 -31.47
CA ALA A 120 8.46 -11.80 -31.74
C ALA A 120 7.82 -11.94 -33.13
N GLN A 121 7.06 -10.92 -33.57
CA GLN A 121 6.51 -10.84 -34.92
C GLN A 121 7.61 -10.81 -35.99
N LYS A 122 8.70 -10.06 -35.76
CA LYS A 122 9.83 -9.93 -36.68
C LYS A 122 10.66 -11.22 -36.79
N GLU A 123 10.75 -12.00 -35.72
CA GLU A 123 11.47 -13.28 -35.66
C GLU A 123 10.60 -14.49 -36.07
N SER A 124 9.39 -14.26 -36.57
CA SER A 124 8.44 -15.29 -37.04
C SER A 124 7.97 -16.28 -35.95
N HIS A 125 7.96 -15.85 -34.68
CA HIS A 125 7.40 -16.62 -33.58
C HIS A 125 5.89 -16.38 -33.41
N GLU A 126 5.17 -17.34 -32.83
CA GLU A 126 3.74 -17.18 -32.52
C GLU A 126 3.51 -16.05 -31.51
N CYS A 127 2.53 -15.18 -31.76
CA CYS A 127 2.17 -14.07 -30.86
C CYS A 127 1.70 -14.49 -29.46
N ALA A 128 1.48 -15.79 -29.22
CA ALA A 128 1.11 -16.39 -27.94
C ALA A 128 2.31 -16.53 -26.97
N LEU A 129 3.04 -15.43 -26.77
CA LEU A 129 4.25 -15.36 -25.96
C LEU A 129 4.03 -15.83 -24.51
N ARG A 130 4.52 -17.03 -24.17
CA ARG A 130 4.50 -17.59 -22.81
C ARG A 130 5.71 -17.14 -21.96
N ILE A 131 5.91 -15.83 -21.87
CA ILE A 131 6.97 -15.23 -21.02
C ILE A 131 6.41 -15.04 -19.60
N SER A 132 7.20 -15.38 -18.58
CA SER A 132 6.84 -15.22 -17.15
C SER A 132 6.95 -13.77 -16.66
N VAL A 133 6.20 -12.87 -17.29
CA VAL A 133 5.98 -11.47 -16.86
C VAL A 133 4.50 -11.32 -16.45
N SER A 134 4.11 -10.18 -15.89
CA SER A 134 2.73 -9.91 -15.48
C SER A 134 1.71 -10.13 -16.61
N VAL A 135 0.51 -10.61 -16.24
CA VAL A 135 -0.59 -10.96 -17.18
C VAL A 135 -1.00 -9.77 -18.07
N SER A 136 -0.86 -8.54 -17.58
CA SER A 136 -1.02 -7.32 -18.38
C SER A 136 0.06 -7.18 -19.46
N CYS A 137 1.33 -7.38 -19.14
CA CYS A 137 2.41 -7.31 -20.13
C CYS A 137 2.25 -8.34 -21.25
N GLN A 138 1.86 -9.58 -20.89
CA GLN A 138 1.59 -10.65 -21.86
C GLN A 138 0.48 -10.26 -22.86
N SER A 139 -0.62 -9.71 -22.36
CA SER A 139 -1.75 -9.28 -23.20
C SER A 139 -1.46 -8.01 -24.02
N ILE A 140 -0.60 -7.11 -23.53
CA ILE A 140 -0.08 -5.96 -24.30
C ILE A 140 0.85 -6.44 -25.44
N ALA A 141 1.77 -7.36 -25.17
CA ALA A 141 2.69 -7.91 -26.14
C ALA A 141 1.93 -8.65 -27.27
N GLN A 142 0.97 -9.50 -26.90
CA GLN A 142 0.08 -10.17 -27.85
C GLN A 142 -0.73 -9.14 -28.66
N ALA A 143 -1.31 -8.13 -28.03
CA ALA A 143 -2.06 -7.08 -28.74
C ALA A 143 -1.20 -6.28 -29.73
N CYS A 144 0.08 -6.03 -29.43
CA CYS A 144 0.99 -5.41 -30.40
C CYS A 144 1.40 -6.36 -31.54
N CYS A 145 1.71 -7.63 -31.25
CA CYS A 145 2.05 -8.64 -32.25
C CYS A 145 0.87 -8.94 -33.20
N GLU A 146 -0.38 -8.92 -32.69
CA GLU A 146 -1.60 -9.07 -33.49
C GLU A 146 -2.12 -7.74 -34.08
N GLY A 147 -1.44 -6.61 -33.84
CA GLY A 147 -1.82 -5.27 -34.32
C GLY A 147 -3.10 -4.67 -33.69
N ARG A 148 -3.71 -5.36 -32.71
CA ARG A 148 -5.00 -5.00 -32.08
C ARG A 148 -4.90 -3.79 -31.14
N ARG A 149 -6.06 -3.24 -30.76
CA ARG A 149 -6.18 -2.29 -29.64
C ARG A 149 -6.30 -3.05 -28.33
N TYR A 150 -5.49 -2.67 -27.35
CA TYR A 150 -5.55 -3.18 -25.98
C TYR A 150 -6.65 -2.47 -25.17
N SER A 151 -7.31 -3.21 -24.27
CA SER A 151 -8.18 -2.67 -23.21
C SER A 151 -8.38 -3.74 -22.13
N LEU A 152 -8.33 -3.36 -20.85
CA LEU A 152 -8.43 -4.34 -19.74
C LEU A 152 -9.79 -5.07 -19.62
N LEU A 153 -10.83 -4.64 -20.37
CA LEU A 153 -12.20 -5.11 -20.18
C LEU A 153 -12.61 -6.34 -21.01
N THR A 154 -11.72 -6.93 -21.83
CA THR A 154 -12.05 -8.05 -22.74
C THR A 154 -11.70 -9.45 -22.20
N LEU A 155 -11.80 -9.67 -20.89
CA LEU A 155 -11.76 -11.02 -20.28
C LEU A 155 -13.18 -11.54 -20.05
N GLY A 156 -13.82 -12.04 -21.11
CA GLY A 156 -15.21 -12.53 -21.10
C GLY A 156 -15.52 -13.58 -22.16
N ILE A 157 -15.55 -14.85 -21.73
CA ILE A 157 -16.29 -16.03 -22.23
C ILE A 157 -16.64 -16.12 -23.74
N GLN A 158 -15.99 -17.07 -24.42
CA GLN A 158 -16.29 -17.83 -25.66
C GLN A 158 -17.48 -17.44 -26.59
N VAL A 159 -17.23 -17.44 -27.91
CA VAL A 159 -17.76 -18.39 -28.94
C VAL A 159 -17.36 -17.93 -30.39
N SER A 160 -17.21 -18.86 -31.34
CA SER A 160 -16.91 -18.65 -32.79
C SER A 160 -18.16 -18.97 -33.66
N PRO A 161 -18.27 -18.73 -35.01
CA PRO A 161 -17.20 -18.66 -36.04
C PRO A 161 -17.43 -17.77 -37.32
N HIS A 162 -16.54 -17.94 -38.32
CA HIS A 162 -16.69 -17.79 -39.80
C HIS A 162 -16.35 -16.50 -40.61
N LEU A 163 -15.49 -16.74 -41.63
CA LEU A 163 -15.34 -16.21 -43.01
C LEU A 163 -14.99 -14.73 -43.36
N ASN A 164 -13.86 -14.59 -44.10
CA ASN A 164 -13.64 -13.97 -45.44
C ASN A 164 -14.60 -12.85 -45.95
N ASN A 165 -14.16 -11.82 -46.72
CA ASN A 165 -13.39 -11.90 -47.97
C ASN A 165 -12.94 -10.50 -48.55
N THR A 166 -11.92 -10.49 -49.45
CA THR A 166 -11.63 -9.62 -50.66
C THR A 166 -12.32 -8.24 -50.94
N ALA A 167 -11.81 -7.29 -51.78
CA ALA A 167 -10.50 -6.94 -52.41
C ALA A 167 -10.64 -5.72 -53.39
N ALA A 168 -9.53 -5.16 -53.93
CA ALA A 168 -9.41 -4.22 -55.09
C ALA A 168 -10.06 -2.80 -54.94
N ALA A 169 -9.96 -1.77 -55.83
CA ALA A 169 -9.32 -1.47 -57.14
C ALA A 169 -9.09 0.09 -57.25
N ASN A 170 -8.44 0.79 -58.21
CA ASN A 170 -7.43 0.61 -59.29
C ASN A 170 -7.82 1.31 -60.64
N ARG A 171 -6.89 2.07 -61.28
CA ARG A 171 -6.97 2.87 -62.56
C ARG A 171 -7.73 4.23 -62.52
N GLY A 172 -7.50 5.22 -63.40
CA GLY A 172 -6.46 5.44 -64.43
C GLY A 172 -6.86 6.41 -65.59
N HIS A 173 -5.90 6.81 -66.47
CA HIS A 173 -6.06 7.56 -67.77
C HIS A 173 -6.44 9.08 -67.69
N THR A 174 -6.21 9.99 -68.68
CA THR A 174 -5.77 9.97 -70.12
C THR A 174 -4.89 11.20 -70.51
N GLY A 175 -4.13 11.16 -71.63
CA GLY A 175 -3.69 12.37 -72.37
C GLY A 175 -2.28 12.30 -73.00
N SER A 176 -2.06 12.90 -74.19
CA SER A 176 -0.74 12.93 -74.90
C SER A 176 -0.60 14.11 -75.88
N THR A 177 0.61 14.69 -75.97
CA THR A 177 1.05 15.77 -76.89
C THR A 177 2.59 15.72 -76.99
N ASP A 178 3.19 15.63 -78.19
CA ASP A 178 4.64 15.42 -78.31
C ASP A 178 5.48 16.69 -78.09
N LEU A 179 5.79 16.94 -76.82
CA LEU A 179 6.56 18.09 -76.32
C LEU A 179 8.02 18.17 -76.84
N CYS A 180 8.55 17.14 -77.49
CA CYS A 180 9.93 17.17 -78.01
C CYS A 180 10.10 18.08 -79.24
N ALA A 181 9.06 18.24 -80.07
CA ALA A 181 9.16 18.99 -81.32
C ALA A 181 9.01 20.52 -81.15
N GLU A 182 8.21 20.96 -80.17
CA GLU A 182 7.94 22.39 -79.92
C GLU A 182 9.00 23.07 -79.03
N GLY A 183 10.08 22.35 -78.68
CA GLY A 183 11.21 22.90 -77.90
C GLY A 183 10.93 23.13 -76.41
N VAL A 184 9.73 22.75 -75.92
CA VAL A 184 9.28 22.96 -74.54
C VAL A 184 10.11 22.14 -73.55
N THR A 185 10.54 20.93 -73.93
CA THR A 185 11.36 20.05 -73.07
C THR A 185 12.80 19.94 -73.60
N ARG A 186 13.76 20.54 -72.89
CA ARG A 186 15.19 20.50 -73.27
C ARG A 186 15.92 19.37 -72.55
N CYS A 187 15.89 18.18 -73.14
CA CYS A 187 16.74 17.06 -72.73
C CYS A 187 18.24 17.37 -72.95
N SER A 188 19.09 16.86 -72.06
CA SER A 188 20.55 17.00 -72.17
C SER A 188 21.21 16.15 -73.26
N GLN A 189 20.55 15.07 -73.71
CA GLN A 189 21.03 14.20 -74.80
C GLN A 189 19.92 13.91 -75.82
N LEU A 190 18.97 13.01 -75.52
CA LEU A 190 17.90 12.63 -76.45
C LEU A 190 16.51 12.87 -75.85
N CYS A 191 15.57 13.37 -76.66
CA CYS A 191 14.14 13.50 -76.33
C CYS A 191 13.34 12.54 -77.23
N VAL A 192 12.36 11.82 -76.69
CA VAL A 192 11.58 10.83 -77.45
C VAL A 192 10.07 10.97 -77.18
N GLY A 193 9.31 11.29 -78.23
CA GLY A 193 7.90 10.95 -78.49
C GLY A 193 6.80 11.50 -77.57
N ASN A 194 7.12 12.00 -76.37
CA ASN A 194 6.17 12.64 -75.45
C ASN A 194 6.91 13.48 -74.39
N GLY A 195 7.96 14.21 -74.79
CA GLY A 195 8.80 15.00 -73.85
C GLY A 195 9.67 14.17 -72.89
N SER A 196 9.88 12.87 -73.13
CA SER A 196 10.66 12.00 -72.25
C SER A 196 12.14 11.98 -72.64
N CYS A 197 13.04 12.18 -71.67
CA CYS A 197 14.48 12.20 -71.93
C CYS A 197 15.12 10.82 -71.76
N VAL A 198 16.04 10.49 -72.67
CA VAL A 198 16.78 9.21 -72.69
C VAL A 198 18.26 9.51 -72.90
N CYS A 199 19.12 8.75 -72.21
CA CYS A 199 20.57 8.90 -72.29
C CYS A 199 21.19 7.90 -73.27
N LEU A 200 22.32 8.30 -73.85
CA LEU A 200 23.16 7.45 -74.69
C LEU A 200 23.81 6.35 -73.84
N LYS A 201 24.17 5.23 -74.47
CA LYS A 201 24.87 4.12 -73.81
C LYS A 201 26.18 4.63 -73.18
N GLY A 202 26.45 4.25 -71.93
CA GLY A 202 27.53 4.80 -71.11
C GLY A 202 27.09 5.93 -70.16
N TYR A 203 25.83 6.40 -70.27
CA TYR A 203 25.26 7.44 -69.42
C TYR A 203 23.96 6.96 -68.77
N ARG A 204 23.62 7.49 -67.59
CA ARG A 204 22.34 7.28 -66.90
C ARG A 204 21.59 8.59 -66.69
N LEU A 205 20.27 8.51 -66.64
CA LEU A 205 19.41 9.67 -66.35
C LEU A 205 19.47 9.99 -64.84
N LYS A 206 19.59 11.28 -64.51
CA LYS A 206 19.50 11.78 -63.14
C LYS A 206 18.05 11.77 -62.64
N PHE A 207 17.91 11.89 -61.32
CA PHE A 207 16.63 12.04 -60.63
C PHE A 207 15.82 13.30 -61.03
N ASP A 208 16.42 14.23 -61.78
CA ASP A 208 15.69 15.38 -62.35
C ASP A 208 14.83 15.00 -63.57
N GLY A 209 15.08 13.85 -64.21
CA GLY A 209 14.33 13.36 -65.37
C GLY A 209 14.76 13.95 -66.72
N TYR A 210 15.73 14.88 -66.77
CA TYR A 210 16.13 15.58 -68.00
C TYR A 210 17.66 15.58 -68.25
N SER A 211 18.47 15.40 -67.20
CA SER A 211 19.94 15.43 -67.27
C SER A 211 20.55 14.03 -67.31
N CYS A 212 21.50 13.80 -68.19
CA CYS A 212 22.30 12.58 -68.26
C CYS A 212 23.65 12.78 -67.56
N GLU A 213 24.07 11.81 -66.74
CA GLU A 213 25.41 11.75 -66.16
C GLU A 213 26.14 10.48 -66.57
N ASP A 214 27.46 10.54 -66.48
CA ASP A 214 28.38 9.46 -66.78
C ASP A 214 28.16 8.24 -65.87
N TYR A 215 28.07 7.03 -66.45
CA TYR A 215 27.86 5.80 -65.69
C TYR A 215 29.20 5.08 -65.47
N ASN A 216 29.86 5.40 -64.35
CA ASN A 216 31.21 4.94 -64.04
C ASN A 216 31.29 3.40 -63.87
N GLU A 217 31.73 2.67 -64.90
CA GLU A 217 31.76 1.21 -64.88
C GLU A 217 32.89 0.65 -64.01
N CYS A 218 33.96 1.41 -63.76
CA CYS A 218 35.02 1.04 -62.83
C CYS A 218 34.51 0.96 -61.38
N LEU A 219 33.63 1.87 -60.96
CA LEU A 219 33.01 1.86 -59.62
C LEU A 219 31.84 0.87 -59.52
N ALA A 220 31.09 0.68 -60.60
CA ALA A 220 29.99 -0.29 -60.63
C ALA A 220 30.47 -1.75 -60.79
N GLY A 221 31.77 -1.98 -61.02
CA GLY A 221 32.36 -3.32 -61.14
C GLY A 221 32.03 -4.06 -62.44
N VAL A 222 31.54 -3.34 -63.47
CA VAL A 222 31.05 -3.93 -64.74
C VAL A 222 32.07 -3.80 -65.89
N HIS A 223 33.34 -3.63 -65.54
CA HIS A 223 34.44 -3.38 -66.47
C HIS A 223 35.23 -4.67 -66.81
N SER A 224 35.86 -4.72 -67.99
CA SER A 224 36.55 -5.91 -68.53
C SER A 224 38.08 -5.74 -68.63
N CYS A 225 38.69 -4.99 -67.71
CA CYS A 225 40.16 -4.85 -67.64
C CYS A 225 40.82 -6.16 -67.18
N ARG A 226 42.06 -6.42 -67.62
CA ARG A 226 42.78 -7.64 -67.23
C ARG A 226 43.40 -7.50 -65.82
N PRO A 227 43.61 -8.61 -65.08
CA PRO A 227 44.32 -8.57 -63.81
C PRO A 227 45.71 -7.92 -63.96
N GLY A 228 45.96 -6.84 -63.23
CA GLY A 228 47.19 -6.05 -63.31
C GLY A 228 47.12 -4.79 -64.20
N GLU A 229 45.97 -4.48 -64.81
CA GLU A 229 45.72 -3.21 -65.51
C GLU A 229 44.83 -2.30 -64.64
N ARG A 230 45.13 -1.00 -64.59
CA ARG A 230 44.30 -0.03 -63.83
C ARG A 230 43.10 0.40 -64.68
N CYS A 231 41.88 0.19 -64.17
CA CYS A 231 40.66 0.79 -64.72
C CYS A 231 40.66 2.31 -64.47
N ILE A 232 40.48 3.08 -65.52
CA ILE A 232 40.32 4.54 -65.47
C ILE A 232 39.00 4.87 -66.16
N ASN A 233 38.08 5.46 -65.40
CA ASN A 233 36.80 5.90 -65.91
C ASN A 233 36.97 7.12 -66.83
N THR A 234 36.22 7.17 -67.93
CA THR A 234 36.20 8.28 -68.88
C THR A 234 34.75 8.64 -69.22
N GLN A 235 34.51 9.81 -69.83
CA GLN A 235 33.13 10.29 -70.02
C GLN A 235 32.38 9.46 -71.07
N GLY A 236 31.52 8.54 -70.63
CA GLY A 236 30.71 7.62 -71.43
C GLY A 236 31.28 6.22 -71.65
N SER A 237 32.41 5.86 -71.01
CA SER A 237 33.05 4.52 -71.09
C SER A 237 34.25 4.44 -70.13
N TYR A 238 34.85 3.27 -69.95
CA TYR A 238 36.13 3.10 -69.24
C TYR A 238 37.29 2.72 -70.19
N ARG A 239 38.53 2.92 -69.72
CA ARG A 239 39.76 2.41 -70.37
C ARG A 239 40.73 1.80 -69.35
N CYS A 240 41.56 0.87 -69.80
CA CYS A 240 42.56 0.18 -68.99
C CYS A 240 43.96 0.64 -69.42
N GLN A 241 44.88 0.93 -68.48
CA GLN A 241 46.24 1.39 -68.80
C GLN A 241 47.33 0.65 -68.00
N ARG A 242 48.52 0.59 -68.59
CA ARG A 242 49.78 0.06 -68.06
C ARG A 242 50.87 1.13 -68.26
N GLU A 243 51.79 1.29 -67.31
CA GLU A 243 52.73 2.42 -67.29
C GLU A 243 54.18 2.01 -67.59
N THR A 244 54.94 2.90 -68.22
CA THR A 244 56.40 2.83 -68.38
C THR A 244 56.90 4.25 -68.61
N SER A 245 57.95 4.67 -67.89
CA SER A 245 58.51 6.03 -67.93
C SER A 245 60.00 6.00 -67.56
N CYS A 246 60.82 6.86 -68.18
CA CYS A 246 62.16 7.14 -67.66
C CYS A 246 62.06 7.76 -66.25
N GLY A 247 63.10 7.56 -65.43
CA GLY A 247 63.21 8.23 -64.13
C GLY A 247 63.52 9.73 -64.26
N THR A 248 63.28 10.48 -63.19
CA THR A 248 63.78 11.86 -63.05
C THR A 248 65.30 11.90 -63.21
N GLY A 249 65.82 12.93 -63.89
CA GLY A 249 67.24 13.06 -64.23
C GLY A 249 67.62 12.47 -65.59
N TYR A 250 66.68 11.84 -66.30
CA TYR A 250 66.88 11.35 -67.67
C TYR A 250 65.85 11.93 -68.64
N GLU A 251 66.28 12.31 -69.85
CA GLU A 251 65.39 12.69 -70.94
C GLU A 251 65.03 11.49 -71.83
N LEU A 252 63.79 11.45 -72.32
CA LEU A 252 63.32 10.41 -73.25
C LEU A 252 63.58 10.87 -74.69
N THR A 253 64.55 10.26 -75.36
CA THR A 253 64.79 10.47 -76.79
C THR A 253 63.72 9.77 -77.64
N ASP A 254 63.47 10.28 -78.86
CA ASP A 254 62.42 9.79 -79.79
C ASP A 254 62.50 8.28 -80.12
N SER A 255 63.65 7.65 -79.90
CA SER A 255 63.88 6.20 -80.02
C SER A 255 63.44 5.36 -78.81
N ASN A 256 62.67 5.94 -77.86
CA ASN A 256 62.28 5.35 -76.58
C ASN A 256 63.48 4.94 -75.69
N THR A 257 64.54 5.73 -75.72
CA THR A 257 65.77 5.52 -74.94
C THR A 257 66.02 6.69 -73.98
N CYS A 258 66.31 6.38 -72.71
CA CYS A 258 66.58 7.37 -71.67
C CYS A 258 68.05 7.81 -71.72
N ASN A 259 68.33 9.11 -71.92
CA ASN A 259 69.67 9.70 -71.83
C ASN A 259 69.82 10.51 -70.54
N ASP A 260 71.05 10.57 -70.02
CA ASP A 260 71.42 11.29 -68.78
C ASP A 260 71.50 12.81 -69.00
N ILE A 261 71.18 13.61 -67.97
CA ILE A 261 71.19 15.09 -68.02
C ILE A 261 72.29 15.61 -67.08
N ASP A 262 73.35 16.23 -67.62
CA ASP A 262 74.44 16.78 -66.80
C ASP A 262 74.09 18.14 -66.19
N GLU A 263 73.55 18.14 -64.97
CA GLU A 263 73.13 19.37 -64.29
C GLU A 263 74.31 20.22 -63.79
N CYS A 264 75.54 19.67 -63.78
CA CYS A 264 76.75 20.44 -63.50
C CYS A 264 77.21 21.27 -64.71
N VAL A 265 76.97 20.80 -65.94
CA VAL A 265 77.27 21.52 -67.18
C VAL A 265 76.15 22.50 -67.56
N GLU A 266 74.88 22.09 -67.44
CA GLU A 266 73.72 22.95 -67.71
C GLU A 266 73.51 24.04 -66.64
N GLY A 267 74.26 23.99 -65.53
CA GLY A 267 74.20 25.00 -64.46
C GLY A 267 72.90 24.98 -63.64
N THR A 268 72.12 23.90 -63.75
CA THR A 268 70.85 23.69 -63.03
C THR A 268 71.04 23.09 -61.63
N HIS A 269 72.28 22.75 -61.25
CA HIS A 269 72.64 22.28 -59.93
C HIS A 269 72.41 23.33 -58.81
N ASN A 270 72.09 22.87 -57.60
CA ASN A 270 71.84 23.74 -56.43
C ASN A 270 72.96 23.75 -55.37
N CYS A 271 74.15 23.22 -55.70
CA CYS A 271 75.31 23.23 -54.81
C CYS A 271 75.67 24.64 -54.31
N GLY A 272 75.77 24.80 -52.98
CA GLY A 272 76.22 26.05 -52.35
C GLY A 272 77.72 26.33 -52.57
N PRO A 273 78.18 27.58 -52.36
CA PRO A 273 79.52 28.05 -52.76
C PRO A 273 80.68 27.32 -52.08
N GLU A 274 80.46 26.71 -50.91
CA GLU A 274 81.46 25.94 -50.15
C GLU A 274 81.67 24.50 -50.69
N PHE A 275 80.83 24.08 -51.63
CA PHE A 275 80.81 22.74 -52.22
C PHE A 275 81.19 22.82 -53.71
N THR A 276 81.62 21.69 -54.29
CA THR A 276 81.83 21.54 -55.74
C THR A 276 80.88 20.50 -56.32
N CYS A 277 80.43 20.73 -57.56
CA CYS A 277 79.51 19.86 -58.30
C CYS A 277 80.26 18.71 -58.99
N GLN A 278 79.68 17.51 -59.00
CA GLN A 278 80.09 16.37 -59.80
C GLN A 278 78.83 15.67 -60.34
N ASN A 279 78.72 15.51 -61.66
CA ASN A 279 77.61 14.78 -62.27
C ASN A 279 77.71 13.26 -61.96
N THR A 280 76.58 12.60 -61.77
CA THR A 280 76.46 11.13 -61.72
C THR A 280 75.20 10.68 -62.47
N PRO A 281 75.13 9.46 -63.05
CA PRO A 281 74.02 9.07 -63.93
C PRO A 281 72.62 9.22 -63.31
N GLY A 282 71.89 10.22 -63.75
CA GLY A 282 70.55 10.61 -63.33
C GLY A 282 70.48 11.65 -62.20
N SER A 283 71.60 12.19 -61.72
CA SER A 283 71.65 13.32 -60.77
C SER A 283 73.08 13.78 -60.42
N PHE A 284 73.29 15.10 -60.30
CA PHE A 284 74.48 15.70 -59.70
C PHE A 284 74.64 15.41 -58.19
N ARG A 285 75.88 15.54 -57.71
CA ARG A 285 76.25 15.53 -56.28
C ARG A 285 77.13 16.73 -55.93
N CYS A 286 76.98 17.21 -54.70
CA CYS A 286 77.77 18.32 -54.14
C CYS A 286 78.70 17.77 -53.04
N HIS A 287 80.02 17.96 -53.18
CA HIS A 287 81.00 17.52 -52.16
C HIS A 287 81.72 18.71 -51.49
N PRO A 288 81.89 18.70 -50.15
CA PRO A 288 82.46 19.81 -49.37
C PRO A 288 83.98 19.92 -49.51
N ARG A 289 84.52 21.12 -49.28
CA ARG A 289 85.95 21.43 -49.40
C ARG A 289 86.82 21.12 -48.15
N GLN A 290 86.25 20.70 -47.03
CA GLN A 290 86.97 20.32 -45.79
C GLN A 290 86.30 19.15 -45.05
N GLN A 291 87.07 18.41 -44.25
CA GLN A 291 86.68 17.20 -43.52
C GLN A 291 86.99 17.29 -42.02
N CYS A 292 86.21 16.60 -41.18
CA CYS A 292 86.30 16.59 -39.71
C CYS A 292 87.39 15.68 -39.12
N SER A 293 87.71 15.92 -37.84
CA SER A 293 88.61 15.11 -37.01
C SER A 293 88.00 13.78 -36.56
N VAL A 294 88.87 12.82 -36.20
CA VAL A 294 88.48 11.51 -35.63
C VAL A 294 87.68 11.69 -34.32
N GLY A 295 86.66 10.85 -34.12
CA GLY A 295 85.72 10.95 -32.99
C GLY A 295 84.45 11.76 -33.31
N PHE A 296 84.39 12.39 -34.50
CA PHE A 296 83.26 13.21 -34.94
C PHE A 296 82.80 12.80 -36.34
N ILE A 297 81.50 12.92 -36.62
CA ILE A 297 80.90 12.81 -37.95
C ILE A 297 80.50 14.19 -38.46
N GLN A 298 80.60 14.42 -39.77
CA GLN A 298 80.24 15.71 -40.38
C GLN A 298 78.77 15.71 -40.81
N ASP A 299 78.01 16.74 -40.46
CA ASP A 299 76.63 16.92 -40.88
C ASP A 299 76.51 17.53 -42.30
N ALA A 300 75.27 17.61 -42.80
CA ALA A 300 74.98 18.17 -44.13
C ALA A 300 75.24 19.68 -44.25
N ALA A 301 75.47 20.40 -43.14
CA ALA A 301 75.88 21.80 -43.12
C ALA A 301 77.40 21.98 -42.97
N GLY A 302 78.16 20.88 -42.85
CA GLY A 302 79.62 20.88 -42.70
C GLY A 302 80.13 20.91 -41.26
N SER A 303 79.25 20.87 -40.24
CA SER A 303 79.64 20.91 -38.83
C SER A 303 79.98 19.51 -38.29
N CYS A 304 80.96 19.43 -37.38
CA CYS A 304 81.39 18.17 -36.78
C CYS A 304 80.58 17.86 -35.51
N ILE A 305 79.85 16.75 -35.50
CA ILE A 305 79.01 16.25 -34.40
C ILE A 305 79.67 15.04 -33.74
N ASP A 306 79.58 14.97 -32.41
CA ASP A 306 80.11 13.91 -31.55
C ASP A 306 79.55 12.51 -31.90
N ILE A 307 80.40 11.47 -31.89
CA ILE A 307 79.99 10.08 -32.10
C ILE A 307 79.68 9.44 -30.75
N ASN A 308 78.40 9.16 -30.48
CA ASN A 308 78.00 8.49 -29.24
C ASN A 308 78.22 6.96 -29.32
N GLU A 309 79.35 6.46 -28.81
CA GLU A 309 79.69 5.04 -28.94
C GLU A 309 78.82 4.11 -28.06
N CYS A 310 78.05 4.67 -27.12
CA CYS A 310 77.20 3.90 -26.20
C CYS A 310 75.85 3.44 -26.79
N VAL A 311 75.54 3.75 -28.05
CA VAL A 311 74.21 3.47 -28.68
C VAL A 311 74.21 2.22 -29.57
N ASN A 312 75.38 1.69 -29.95
CA ASN A 312 75.48 0.51 -30.82
C ASN A 312 75.21 -0.81 -30.07
N GLU A 313 74.68 -1.83 -30.77
CA GLU A 313 74.36 -3.14 -30.17
C GLU A 313 75.59 -3.84 -29.54
N ASN A 314 76.78 -3.63 -30.10
CA ASN A 314 78.04 -4.01 -29.49
C ASN A 314 78.58 -2.86 -28.64
N SER A 315 78.11 -2.75 -27.39
CA SER A 315 78.62 -1.79 -26.42
C SER A 315 80.12 -2.00 -26.16
N PRO A 316 80.96 -0.94 -26.12
CA PRO A 316 82.41 -1.08 -25.98
C PRO A 316 82.90 -1.36 -24.54
N CYS A 317 82.00 -1.40 -23.56
CA CYS A 317 82.32 -1.71 -22.17
C CYS A 317 82.20 -3.21 -21.85
N GLN A 318 82.90 -3.71 -20.82
CA GLN A 318 82.80 -5.12 -20.43
C GLN A 318 81.42 -5.43 -19.82
N PRO A 319 80.92 -6.68 -19.91
CA PRO A 319 79.70 -7.11 -19.24
C PRO A 319 79.71 -6.77 -17.74
N GLY A 320 78.69 -6.06 -17.27
CA GLY A 320 78.63 -5.52 -15.90
C GLY A 320 79.23 -4.11 -15.71
N GLN A 321 79.54 -3.40 -16.80
CA GLN A 321 79.83 -1.97 -16.80
C GLN A 321 78.81 -1.18 -17.62
N THR A 322 78.49 0.03 -17.17
CA THR A 322 77.65 0.99 -17.91
C THR A 322 78.54 1.92 -18.72
N CYS A 323 78.20 2.10 -20.01
CA CYS A 323 78.82 3.07 -20.91
C CYS A 323 78.22 4.46 -20.68
N LEU A 324 79.06 5.49 -20.61
CA LEU A 324 78.66 6.90 -20.55
C LEU A 324 79.41 7.67 -21.64
N ASN A 325 78.67 8.37 -22.49
CA ASN A 325 79.24 9.16 -23.57
C ASN A 325 79.87 10.46 -23.05
N THR A 326 80.99 10.87 -23.64
CA THR A 326 81.66 12.16 -23.40
C THR A 326 82.08 12.77 -24.74
N VAL A 327 82.37 14.07 -24.82
CA VAL A 327 82.59 14.72 -26.12
C VAL A 327 83.93 14.26 -26.73
N GLY A 328 83.85 13.43 -27.76
CA GLY A 328 84.95 12.79 -28.49
C GLY A 328 85.36 11.40 -27.98
N SER A 329 84.70 10.81 -26.97
CA SER A 329 84.97 9.44 -26.48
C SER A 329 83.98 8.95 -25.40
N TYR A 330 84.12 7.72 -24.90
CA TYR A 330 83.26 7.13 -23.86
C TYR A 330 84.03 6.71 -22.59
N ILE A 331 83.30 6.52 -21.48
CA ILE A 331 83.83 5.95 -20.23
C ILE A 331 82.96 4.79 -19.72
N CYS A 332 83.57 3.83 -19.03
CA CYS A 332 82.90 2.62 -18.51
C CYS A 332 82.94 2.56 -16.98
N GLN A 333 81.79 2.51 -16.31
CA GLN A 333 81.69 2.49 -14.84
C GLN A 333 81.09 1.18 -14.30
N LYS A 334 81.63 0.64 -13.20
CA LYS A 334 81.03 -0.49 -12.46
C LYS A 334 80.08 0.00 -11.37
N PHE A 335 78.97 -0.70 -11.17
CA PHE A 335 78.07 -0.53 -10.03
C PHE A 335 78.42 -1.52 -8.89
N PRO A 336 78.24 -1.14 -7.61
CA PRO A 336 78.13 -2.12 -6.52
C PRO A 336 76.82 -2.91 -6.64
N VAL A 337 76.81 -4.17 -6.18
CA VAL A 337 75.59 -4.99 -6.17
C VAL A 337 74.65 -4.49 -5.07
N ILE A 338 73.50 -3.92 -5.46
CA ILE A 338 72.46 -3.48 -4.55
C ILE A 338 71.40 -4.58 -4.44
N CYS A 339 71.24 -5.18 -3.27
CA CYS A 339 70.25 -6.23 -3.04
C CYS A 339 68.82 -5.67 -2.93
N GLY A 340 67.85 -6.44 -3.45
CA GLY A 340 66.44 -6.15 -3.28
C GLY A 340 65.96 -6.33 -1.83
N ARG A 341 64.76 -5.83 -1.52
CA ARG A 341 64.11 -6.10 -0.22
C ARG A 341 63.92 -7.60 -0.03
N GLY A 342 64.11 -8.08 1.21
CA GLY A 342 64.13 -9.53 1.54
C GLY A 342 65.48 -10.21 1.32
N TYR A 343 66.48 -9.51 0.79
CA TYR A 343 67.83 -10.06 0.58
C TYR A 343 68.91 -9.19 1.24
N HIS A 344 69.96 -9.83 1.74
CA HIS A 344 71.17 -9.17 2.23
C HIS A 344 72.39 -9.56 1.38
N LEU A 345 73.42 -8.71 1.39
CA LEU A 345 74.63 -8.93 0.59
C LEU A 345 75.52 -9.98 1.28
N ASN A 346 76.09 -10.91 0.51
CA ASN A 346 77.05 -11.88 1.04
C ASN A 346 78.33 -11.18 1.55
N ARG A 347 79.16 -11.90 2.32
CA ARG A 347 80.38 -11.35 2.94
C ARG A 347 81.44 -10.82 1.96
N GLU A 348 81.31 -11.15 0.67
CA GLU A 348 82.25 -10.80 -0.39
C GLU A 348 81.77 -9.62 -1.25
N GLY A 349 80.52 -9.19 -1.11
CA GLY A 349 79.92 -8.14 -1.93
C GLY A 349 79.50 -8.59 -3.35
N THR A 350 79.48 -9.89 -3.62
CA THR A 350 79.36 -10.47 -4.98
C THR A 350 77.94 -10.91 -5.34
N HIS A 351 77.13 -11.34 -4.38
CA HIS A 351 75.75 -11.76 -4.62
C HIS A 351 74.86 -11.60 -3.39
N CYS A 352 73.55 -11.62 -3.62
CA CYS A 352 72.53 -11.45 -2.61
C CYS A 352 72.04 -12.81 -2.09
N LEU A 353 71.93 -12.95 -0.77
CA LEU A 353 71.39 -14.11 -0.08
C LEU A 353 70.04 -13.75 0.55
N ASP A 354 69.18 -14.74 0.66
CA ASP A 354 67.85 -14.62 1.26
C ASP A 354 67.93 -14.33 2.77
N VAL A 355 67.04 -13.47 3.28
CA VAL A 355 66.96 -13.17 4.72
C VAL A 355 65.83 -13.99 5.32
N ASP A 356 66.16 -15.08 6.02
CA ASP A 356 65.18 -15.88 6.75
C ASP A 356 64.57 -15.09 7.91
N GLU A 357 63.41 -14.49 7.63
CA GLU A 357 62.65 -13.68 8.57
C GLU A 357 61.96 -14.53 9.65
N CYS A 358 61.82 -15.85 9.45
CA CYS A 358 61.22 -16.77 10.43
C CYS A 358 62.18 -17.17 11.56
N SER A 359 63.50 -17.11 11.36
CA SER A 359 64.52 -17.46 12.37
C SER A 359 64.66 -16.47 13.55
N GLY A 360 63.86 -15.40 13.59
CA GLY A 360 63.88 -14.41 14.68
C GLY A 360 63.14 -14.87 15.96
N GLN A 361 63.66 -14.52 17.14
CA GLN A 361 63.22 -15.04 18.47
C GLN A 361 61.72 -14.89 18.82
N HIS A 362 60.98 -14.01 18.14
CA HIS A 362 59.52 -13.87 18.29
C HIS A 362 58.71 -14.16 17.02
N GLY A 363 59.38 -14.36 15.87
CA GLY A 363 58.79 -14.46 14.55
C GLY A 363 58.03 -13.20 14.06
N PRO A 364 57.82 -13.03 12.75
CA PRO A 364 56.99 -11.95 12.22
C PRO A 364 55.48 -12.21 12.45
N CYS A 365 55.11 -13.50 12.56
CA CYS A 365 53.74 -14.02 12.54
C CYS A 365 53.00 -14.01 13.90
N GLN A 366 53.53 -13.34 14.94
CA GLN A 366 52.88 -13.15 16.25
C GLN A 366 52.33 -14.44 16.92
N GLY A 367 53.03 -15.56 16.80
CA GLY A 367 52.60 -16.85 17.37
C GLY A 367 51.74 -17.72 16.46
N HIS A 368 51.46 -17.28 15.23
CA HIS A 368 51.10 -18.15 14.11
C HIS A 368 52.36 -18.72 13.45
N ASP A 369 52.16 -19.70 12.57
CA ASP A 369 53.23 -20.51 12.00
C ASP A 369 53.87 -19.76 10.80
N CYS A 370 55.19 -19.90 10.63
CA CYS A 370 55.99 -19.07 9.70
C CYS A 370 56.70 -19.96 8.68
N VAL A 371 56.62 -19.60 7.40
CA VAL A 371 57.33 -20.28 6.31
C VAL A 371 58.13 -19.26 5.51
N ASN A 372 59.45 -19.39 5.53
CA ASN A 372 60.35 -18.55 4.75
C ASN A 372 60.29 -18.88 3.25
N LEU A 373 60.40 -17.88 2.38
CA LEU A 373 60.50 -18.02 0.92
C LEU A 373 61.49 -16.98 0.40
N LEU A 374 62.07 -17.24 -0.78
CA LEU A 374 63.13 -16.40 -1.36
C LEU A 374 62.68 -14.94 -1.57
N GLY A 375 63.15 -14.05 -0.68
CA GLY A 375 62.86 -12.62 -0.65
C GLY A 375 61.61 -12.21 0.15
N THR A 376 60.91 -13.15 0.81
CA THR A 376 59.77 -12.85 1.71
C THR A 376 59.27 -14.08 2.48
N PHE A 377 59.01 -13.94 3.77
CA PHE A 377 58.19 -14.91 4.52
C PHE A 377 56.71 -14.91 4.08
N ARG A 378 56.00 -16.01 4.41
CA ARG A 378 54.54 -16.06 4.59
C ARG A 378 54.19 -16.54 6.00
N CYS A 379 53.03 -16.12 6.51
CA CYS A 379 52.46 -16.69 7.73
C CYS A 379 51.35 -17.68 7.37
N GLU A 380 51.39 -18.87 7.96
CA GLU A 380 50.31 -19.86 7.87
C GLU A 380 49.41 -19.71 9.10
N CYS A 381 48.20 -19.22 8.85
CA CYS A 381 47.28 -18.82 9.89
C CYS A 381 46.56 -20.03 10.49
N ARG A 382 46.47 -20.03 11.82
CA ARG A 382 45.77 -21.08 12.58
C ARG A 382 44.26 -20.91 12.44
N SER A 383 43.51 -21.98 12.72
CA SER A 383 42.04 -21.98 12.69
C SER A 383 41.45 -20.77 13.41
N GLY A 384 40.49 -20.09 12.77
CA GLY A 384 39.91 -18.83 13.24
C GLY A 384 40.59 -17.56 12.68
N PHE A 385 41.74 -17.67 12.02
CA PHE A 385 42.49 -16.51 11.48
C PHE A 385 42.67 -16.59 9.96
N THR A 386 42.78 -15.43 9.31
CA THR A 386 43.01 -15.28 7.86
C THR A 386 44.27 -14.46 7.58
N PHE A 387 45.01 -14.78 6.53
CA PHE A 387 46.19 -14.01 6.15
C PHE A 387 45.77 -12.73 5.40
N ASN A 388 46.13 -11.57 5.95
CA ASN A 388 45.96 -10.28 5.28
C ASN A 388 47.23 -9.93 4.49
N THR A 389 47.10 -9.82 3.16
CA THR A 389 48.22 -9.57 2.23
C THR A 389 48.80 -8.16 2.32
N ILE A 390 48.07 -7.19 2.88
CA ILE A 390 48.49 -5.80 3.03
C ILE A 390 49.26 -5.61 4.34
N SER A 391 48.71 -6.09 5.47
CA SER A 391 49.38 -6.03 6.77
C SER A 391 50.46 -7.09 6.95
N ARG A 392 50.46 -8.14 6.11
CA ARG A 392 51.33 -9.33 6.17
C ARG A 392 51.22 -10.12 7.49
N ARG A 393 50.03 -10.11 8.10
CA ARG A 393 49.77 -10.81 9.37
C ARG A 393 48.58 -11.76 9.24
N CYS A 394 48.46 -12.66 10.21
CA CYS A 394 47.22 -13.33 10.47
C CYS A 394 46.31 -12.40 11.27
N GLU A 395 45.12 -12.13 10.74
CA GLU A 395 44.09 -11.33 11.35
C GLU A 395 42.90 -12.22 11.72
N ASP A 396 42.24 -11.87 12.82
CA ASP A 396 41.13 -12.62 13.38
C ASP A 396 39.92 -12.59 12.42
N ILE A 397 39.31 -13.75 12.17
CA ILE A 397 38.11 -13.82 11.33
C ILE A 397 36.91 -13.46 12.22
N ASP A 398 36.45 -12.22 12.14
CA ASP A 398 35.21 -11.80 12.81
C ASP A 398 34.00 -12.57 12.25
N GLU A 399 33.69 -13.70 12.86
CA GLU A 399 32.65 -14.61 12.36
C GLU A 399 31.26 -14.00 12.56
N CYS A 400 31.07 -13.19 13.61
CA CYS A 400 29.84 -12.45 13.86
C CYS A 400 29.51 -11.49 12.69
N ARG A 401 30.51 -10.77 12.16
CA ARG A 401 30.36 -9.92 10.96
C ARG A 401 30.32 -10.70 9.66
N LYS A 402 30.99 -11.85 9.58
CA LYS A 402 31.00 -12.72 8.38
C LYS A 402 29.69 -13.50 8.20
N HIS A 403 28.99 -13.81 9.29
CA HIS A 403 27.80 -14.64 9.32
C HIS A 403 26.64 -13.98 10.08
N LEU A 404 26.39 -12.69 9.78
CA LEU A 404 25.33 -11.83 10.31
C LEU A 404 24.00 -12.60 10.52
N GLY A 405 23.55 -12.68 11.77
CA GLY A 405 22.25 -13.29 12.14
C GLY A 405 22.11 -14.78 11.85
N ARG A 406 23.19 -15.52 11.55
CA ARG A 406 23.16 -16.96 11.24
C ARG A 406 24.03 -17.82 12.16
N LEU A 407 24.84 -17.19 13.00
CA LEU A 407 25.88 -17.87 13.79
C LEU A 407 25.48 -18.13 15.25
N CYS A 408 24.65 -17.24 15.79
CA CYS A 408 24.03 -17.25 17.11
C CYS A 408 22.55 -16.86 16.95
N ALA A 409 21.66 -17.38 17.81
CA ALA A 409 20.23 -17.04 17.75
C ALA A 409 19.92 -15.61 18.25
N HIS A 410 20.64 -15.12 19.24
CA HIS A 410 20.51 -13.76 19.79
C HIS A 410 21.81 -12.96 19.58
N ASN A 411 22.69 -12.91 20.57
CA ASN A 411 23.90 -12.10 20.53
C ASN A 411 25.13 -12.92 20.12
N CYS A 412 26.05 -12.30 19.40
CA CYS A 412 27.33 -12.86 18.97
C CYS A 412 28.45 -11.91 19.41
N GLU A 413 29.41 -12.43 20.18
CA GLU A 413 30.61 -11.71 20.60
C GLU A 413 31.84 -12.40 19.97
N ASN A 414 32.61 -11.64 19.19
CA ASN A 414 33.82 -12.15 18.55
C ASN A 414 34.99 -12.21 19.54
N THR A 415 35.82 -13.25 19.46
CA THR A 415 36.99 -13.46 20.32
C THR A 415 38.19 -13.96 19.49
N PRO A 416 39.45 -13.85 19.96
CA PRO A 416 40.59 -14.26 19.15
C PRO A 416 40.56 -15.76 18.79
N GLY A 417 40.30 -16.06 17.51
CA GLY A 417 40.24 -17.40 16.92
C GLY A 417 38.90 -18.14 17.04
N SER A 418 37.84 -17.50 17.53
CA SER A 418 36.51 -18.09 17.72
C SER A 418 35.48 -17.01 18.11
N TYR A 419 34.20 -17.33 18.12
CA TYR A 419 33.16 -16.48 18.70
C TYR A 419 32.50 -17.16 19.91
N ARG A 420 31.71 -16.39 20.67
CA ARG A 420 30.74 -16.91 21.65
C ARG A 420 29.36 -16.31 21.45
N CYS A 421 28.34 -17.12 21.67
CA CYS A 421 26.94 -16.69 21.66
C CYS A 421 26.46 -16.40 23.08
N SER A 422 25.56 -15.41 23.22
CA SER A 422 24.84 -15.16 24.46
C SER A 422 23.37 -14.83 24.18
N CYS A 423 22.52 -15.08 25.17
CA CYS A 423 21.08 -14.93 25.05
C CYS A 423 20.59 -13.68 25.76
N ASN A 424 19.45 -13.15 25.30
CA ASN A 424 18.74 -12.07 25.99
C ASN A 424 18.09 -12.57 27.30
N THR A 425 17.66 -11.65 28.15
CA THR A 425 16.80 -11.96 29.31
C THR A 425 15.55 -12.73 28.88
N GLY A 426 15.09 -13.69 29.69
CA GLY A 426 14.04 -14.65 29.34
C GLY A 426 14.53 -15.90 28.59
N PHE A 427 15.84 -16.00 28.31
CA PHE A 427 16.42 -17.12 27.55
C PHE A 427 17.71 -17.67 28.15
N ARG A 428 17.93 -18.98 27.98
CA ARG A 428 19.17 -19.69 28.34
C ARG A 428 19.89 -20.17 27.10
N LEU A 429 21.22 -20.27 27.15
CA LEU A 429 22.01 -20.81 26.03
C LEU A 429 21.81 -22.34 25.95
N ALA A 430 21.44 -22.83 24.77
CA ALA A 430 21.22 -24.24 24.50
C ALA A 430 22.53 -25.05 24.52
N ASN A 431 22.42 -26.39 24.57
CA ASN A 431 23.57 -27.30 24.62
C ASN A 431 24.52 -27.18 23.40
N ASP A 432 24.03 -26.70 22.25
CA ASP A 432 24.83 -26.42 21.05
C ASP A 432 25.68 -25.14 21.13
N ARG A 433 25.51 -24.34 22.19
CA ARG A 433 26.16 -23.04 22.45
C ARG A 433 25.90 -21.97 21.38
N ARG A 434 24.83 -22.11 20.59
CA ARG A 434 24.44 -21.17 19.53
C ARG A 434 22.98 -20.72 19.64
N ASN A 435 22.09 -21.65 19.94
CA ASN A 435 20.67 -21.39 20.07
C ASN A 435 20.32 -20.94 21.49
N CYS A 436 19.18 -20.28 21.62
CA CYS A 436 18.65 -19.78 22.88
C CYS A 436 17.31 -20.47 23.15
N GLU A 437 17.25 -21.23 24.24
CA GLU A 437 16.03 -21.85 24.73
C GLU A 437 15.27 -20.85 25.61
N ASP A 438 13.94 -20.85 25.49
CA ASP A 438 13.01 -20.11 26.32
C ASP A 438 13.12 -20.55 27.79
N VAL A 439 13.12 -19.61 28.74
CA VAL A 439 13.15 -19.93 30.19
C VAL A 439 11.75 -19.84 30.75
N ASN A 440 11.18 -21.00 31.08
CA ASN A 440 9.85 -21.11 31.66
C ASN A 440 9.78 -20.56 33.09
N GLU A 441 9.64 -19.24 33.24
CA GLU A 441 9.66 -18.60 34.56
C GLU A 441 8.48 -19.05 35.45
N CYS A 442 7.39 -19.55 34.86
CA CYS A 442 6.26 -20.11 35.60
C CYS A 442 6.63 -21.35 36.45
N GLU A 443 7.74 -22.04 36.19
CA GLU A 443 8.25 -23.10 37.07
C GLU A 443 8.61 -22.58 38.47
N SER A 444 8.95 -21.30 38.59
CA SER A 444 9.20 -20.65 39.90
C SER A 444 7.93 -20.20 40.62
N SER A 445 6.75 -20.35 40.02
CA SER A 445 5.46 -19.83 40.50
C SER A 445 5.49 -18.35 40.89
N PRO A 446 5.91 -17.43 39.98
CA PRO A 446 6.08 -16.02 40.31
C PRO A 446 4.75 -15.30 40.48
N CYS A 447 3.71 -15.72 39.77
CA CYS A 447 2.37 -15.12 39.79
C CYS A 447 1.58 -15.53 41.02
N SER A 448 0.83 -14.59 41.59
CA SER A 448 -0.07 -14.83 42.72
C SER A 448 -1.26 -15.76 42.44
N GLN A 449 -1.65 -15.93 41.17
CA GLN A 449 -2.73 -16.82 40.75
C GLN A 449 -2.33 -17.70 39.55
N GLU A 450 -2.60 -17.28 38.32
CA GLU A 450 -2.32 -18.08 37.12
C GLU A 450 -1.14 -17.48 36.35
N CYS A 451 -0.27 -18.34 35.80
CA CYS A 451 0.93 -17.97 35.07
C CYS A 451 0.91 -18.65 33.71
N ALA A 452 1.06 -17.88 32.63
CA ALA A 452 1.33 -18.43 31.31
C ALA A 452 2.75 -18.04 30.88
N ASN A 453 3.51 -19.04 30.44
CA ASN A 453 4.81 -18.82 29.84
C ASN A 453 4.65 -18.30 28.40
N VAL A 454 5.46 -17.31 28.02
CA VAL A 454 5.43 -16.63 26.71
C VAL A 454 6.86 -16.57 26.19
N TYR A 455 7.06 -16.55 24.87
CA TYR A 455 8.41 -16.57 24.31
C TYR A 455 9.24 -15.35 24.75
N GLY A 456 10.18 -15.57 25.68
CA GLY A 456 11.06 -14.58 26.31
C GLY A 456 10.53 -13.89 27.57
N SER A 457 9.40 -14.30 28.14
CA SER A 457 8.88 -13.79 29.43
C SER A 457 7.65 -14.56 29.93
N TYR A 458 7.10 -14.20 31.09
CA TYR A 458 5.83 -14.74 31.58
C TYR A 458 4.74 -13.67 31.68
N GLN A 459 3.47 -14.09 31.70
CA GLN A 459 2.32 -13.23 31.95
C GLN A 459 1.46 -13.80 33.06
N CYS A 460 1.17 -12.97 34.07
CA CYS A 460 0.27 -13.31 35.17
C CYS A 460 -1.17 -12.99 34.79
N TYR A 461 -2.06 -13.94 35.08
CA TYR A 461 -3.50 -13.82 34.87
C TYR A 461 -4.23 -13.98 36.20
N CYS A 462 -5.28 -13.18 36.36
CA CYS A 462 -6.14 -13.20 37.51
C CYS A 462 -7.47 -13.89 37.17
N ARG A 463 -8.02 -14.62 38.13
CA ARG A 463 -9.34 -15.24 38.03
C ARG A 463 -10.43 -14.18 37.97
N ARG A 464 -11.64 -14.58 37.56
CA ARG A 464 -12.82 -13.69 37.60
C ARG A 464 -13.01 -13.16 39.03
N GLY A 465 -13.39 -11.88 39.13
CA GLY A 465 -13.47 -11.14 40.40
C GLY A 465 -12.15 -10.51 40.87
N TYR A 466 -11.03 -10.78 40.19
CA TYR A 466 -9.73 -10.19 40.51
C TYR A 466 -9.16 -9.35 39.35
N GLN A 467 -8.44 -8.28 39.69
CA GLN A 467 -7.68 -7.44 38.77
C GLN A 467 -6.17 -7.58 39.03
N LEU A 468 -5.36 -7.41 37.99
CA LEU A 468 -3.91 -7.44 38.13
C LEU A 468 -3.40 -6.10 38.66
N SER A 469 -2.59 -6.12 39.72
CA SER A 469 -2.09 -4.92 40.39
C SER A 469 -1.28 -4.04 39.43
N SER A 470 -1.58 -2.74 39.46
CA SER A 470 -0.93 -1.74 38.60
C SER A 470 0.55 -1.49 38.95
N MET A 471 0.98 -1.89 40.14
CA MET A 471 2.34 -1.64 40.64
C MET A 471 3.35 -2.71 40.22
N ASP A 472 3.01 -4.00 40.39
CA ASP A 472 3.92 -5.13 40.14
C ASP A 472 3.57 -5.93 38.87
N ARG A 473 2.30 -5.94 38.44
CA ARG A 473 1.74 -6.82 37.38
C ARG A 473 1.91 -8.32 37.67
N VAL A 474 1.91 -8.69 38.95
CA VAL A 474 2.13 -10.06 39.45
C VAL A 474 1.12 -10.44 40.55
N THR A 475 0.71 -9.47 41.38
CA THR A 475 -0.30 -9.63 42.42
C THR A 475 -1.70 -9.43 41.83
N CYS A 476 -2.63 -10.34 42.14
CA CYS A 476 -4.04 -10.23 41.78
C CYS A 476 -4.83 -9.69 42.99
N GLU A 477 -5.31 -8.46 42.85
CA GLU A 477 -6.11 -7.74 43.83
C GLU A 477 -7.60 -8.00 43.61
N ASP A 478 -8.37 -8.00 44.69
CA ASP A 478 -9.81 -8.19 44.68
C ASP A 478 -10.54 -6.99 44.05
N ILE A 479 -11.54 -7.21 43.20
CA ILE A 479 -12.34 -6.13 42.62
C ILE A 479 -13.52 -5.84 43.55
N ASP A 480 -13.46 -4.76 44.33
CA ASP A 480 -14.60 -4.30 45.11
C ASP A 480 -15.72 -3.79 44.19
N GLU A 481 -16.61 -4.70 43.83
CA GLU A 481 -17.75 -4.44 42.94
C GLU A 481 -18.83 -3.56 43.61
N CYS A 482 -18.80 -3.44 44.95
CA CYS A 482 -19.67 -2.53 45.70
C CYS A 482 -19.16 -1.07 45.66
N ALA A 483 -17.86 -0.84 45.44
CA ALA A 483 -17.24 0.49 45.33
C ALA A 483 -17.28 1.10 43.90
N LEU A 484 -17.63 0.31 42.87
CA LEU A 484 -17.58 0.76 41.47
C LEU A 484 -18.57 1.90 41.16
N THR A 485 -18.03 3.07 40.83
CA THR A 485 -18.80 4.34 40.71
C THR A 485 -19.62 4.45 39.42
N SER A 486 -19.37 3.60 38.42
CA SER A 486 -19.86 3.75 37.04
C SER A 486 -21.11 2.92 36.74
N GLY A 487 -22.23 3.20 37.42
CA GLY A 487 -23.54 2.64 37.04
C GLY A 487 -24.58 2.59 38.16
N GLY A 488 -24.15 2.41 39.41
CA GLY A 488 -25.01 2.48 40.61
C GLY A 488 -25.97 1.30 40.81
N LYS A 489 -25.90 0.65 41.98
CA LYS A 489 -26.73 -0.50 42.39
C LYS A 489 -26.46 -1.81 41.62
N VAL A 490 -25.28 -2.39 41.84
CA VAL A 490 -25.00 -3.81 41.54
C VAL A 490 -25.99 -4.73 42.28
N CYS A 491 -26.32 -4.36 43.53
CA CYS A 491 -27.39 -4.93 44.36
C CYS A 491 -28.51 -3.91 44.54
N SER A 492 -29.77 -4.38 44.65
CA SER A 492 -30.94 -3.49 44.82
C SER A 492 -31.17 -2.98 46.25
N TYR A 493 -30.51 -3.55 47.25
CA TYR A 493 -30.60 -3.08 48.65
C TYR A 493 -29.21 -2.93 49.27
N HIS A 494 -28.54 -4.04 49.62
CA HIS A 494 -27.21 -4.00 50.23
C HIS A 494 -26.24 -4.97 49.54
N CYS A 495 -24.98 -4.56 49.45
CA CYS A 495 -23.89 -5.20 48.71
C CYS A 495 -22.77 -5.49 49.70
N LEU A 496 -22.28 -6.73 49.72
CA LEU A 496 -21.14 -7.17 50.53
C LEU A 496 -20.05 -7.66 49.58
N ASN A 497 -18.88 -7.04 49.60
CA ASN A 497 -17.75 -7.51 48.80
C ASN A 497 -17.12 -8.76 49.44
N THR A 498 -16.71 -9.74 48.64
CA THR A 498 -16.04 -10.97 49.09
C THR A 498 -14.94 -11.38 48.10
N PRO A 499 -13.94 -12.18 48.50
CA PRO A 499 -12.82 -12.52 47.64
C PRO A 499 -13.25 -13.18 46.31
N GLY A 500 -13.18 -12.44 45.22
CA GLY A 500 -13.55 -12.85 43.86
C GLY A 500 -15.03 -12.71 43.47
N SER A 501 -15.89 -12.09 44.30
CA SER A 501 -17.31 -11.83 44.01
C SER A 501 -17.98 -10.96 45.08
N PHE A 502 -19.02 -10.22 44.76
CA PHE A 502 -19.97 -9.68 45.75
C PHE A 502 -21.12 -10.65 46.10
N GLU A 503 -21.77 -10.43 47.24
CA GLU A 503 -23.09 -10.98 47.62
C GLU A 503 -24.11 -9.84 47.79
N CYS A 504 -25.34 -10.03 47.29
CA CYS A 504 -26.45 -9.10 47.50
C CYS A 504 -27.44 -9.62 48.53
N THR A 505 -27.77 -8.78 49.52
CA THR A 505 -28.78 -9.09 50.53
C THR A 505 -30.03 -8.23 50.37
N CYS A 506 -31.16 -8.72 50.89
CA CYS A 506 -32.47 -8.06 50.89
C CYS A 506 -33.00 -7.92 52.33
N PRO A 507 -33.99 -7.05 52.59
CA PRO A 507 -34.66 -6.97 53.89
C PRO A 507 -35.28 -8.30 54.28
N GLN A 508 -35.21 -8.67 55.56
CA GLN A 508 -35.72 -9.96 56.07
C GLN A 508 -37.26 -10.06 56.12
N THR A 509 -37.98 -8.98 55.79
CA THR A 509 -39.44 -8.90 55.80
C THR A 509 -39.95 -8.28 54.49
N GLY A 510 -41.02 -8.83 53.92
CA GLY A 510 -41.67 -8.34 52.70
C GLY A 510 -40.90 -8.55 51.38
N TYR A 511 -39.64 -9.04 51.41
CA TYR A 511 -38.82 -9.23 50.22
C TYR A 511 -38.03 -10.55 50.23
N THR A 512 -37.78 -11.08 49.03
CA THR A 512 -36.85 -12.18 48.76
C THR A 512 -35.84 -11.79 47.70
N LEU A 513 -34.68 -12.46 47.65
CA LEU A 513 -33.72 -12.26 46.57
C LEU A 513 -34.19 -13.02 45.32
N ALA A 514 -34.34 -12.33 44.19
CA ALA A 514 -34.77 -12.94 42.93
C ALA A 514 -33.69 -13.88 42.36
N SER A 515 -34.07 -14.71 41.39
CA SER A 515 -33.20 -15.71 40.74
C SER A 515 -31.94 -15.15 40.03
N ASN A 516 -31.84 -13.83 39.87
CA ASN A 516 -30.65 -13.15 39.35
C ASN A 516 -29.58 -12.84 40.43
N GLY A 517 -29.86 -13.12 41.70
CA GLY A 517 -28.97 -12.85 42.83
C GLY A 517 -28.70 -11.37 43.12
N ARG A 518 -29.51 -10.43 42.57
CA ARG A 518 -29.24 -8.98 42.62
C ARG A 518 -30.45 -8.09 42.93
N THR A 519 -31.65 -8.51 42.55
CA THR A 519 -32.88 -7.72 42.75
C THR A 519 -33.75 -8.29 43.86
N CYS A 520 -34.21 -7.45 44.78
CA CYS A 520 -35.18 -7.83 45.79
C CYS A 520 -36.58 -7.84 45.18
N GLN A 521 -37.25 -9.00 45.21
CA GLN A 521 -38.61 -9.20 44.76
C GLN A 521 -39.57 -9.17 45.96
N ASP A 522 -40.67 -8.45 45.81
CA ASP A 522 -41.78 -8.34 46.74
C ASP A 522 -42.42 -9.72 47.05
N ILE A 523 -42.78 -9.96 48.31
CA ILE A 523 -43.50 -11.18 48.73
C ILE A 523 -44.99 -10.89 48.74
N ASP A 524 -45.75 -11.46 47.80
CA ASP A 524 -47.20 -11.37 47.82
C ASP A 524 -47.79 -12.22 48.96
N GLU A 525 -47.97 -11.63 50.15
CA GLU A 525 -48.53 -12.32 51.32
C GLU A 525 -50.01 -12.67 51.16
N CYS A 526 -50.71 -12.04 50.21
CA CYS A 526 -52.08 -12.39 49.85
C CYS A 526 -52.13 -13.70 49.05
N ALA A 527 -51.21 -13.88 48.09
CA ALA A 527 -51.05 -15.13 47.34
C ALA A 527 -50.44 -16.24 48.20
N ALA A 528 -49.43 -15.93 49.01
CA ALA A 528 -48.77 -16.87 49.93
C ALA A 528 -49.63 -17.26 51.15
N ARG A 529 -50.72 -16.51 51.42
CA ARG A 529 -51.61 -16.67 52.59
C ARG A 529 -50.89 -16.51 53.94
N THR A 530 -49.83 -15.72 53.97
CA THR A 530 -49.10 -15.33 55.18
C THR A 530 -49.68 -14.08 55.85
N HIS A 531 -50.73 -13.49 55.27
CA HIS A 531 -51.42 -12.30 55.77
C HIS A 531 -52.22 -12.53 57.07
N THR A 532 -52.32 -11.50 57.90
CA THR A 532 -53.07 -11.53 59.18
C THR A 532 -54.48 -10.92 59.09
N CYS A 533 -55.03 -10.74 57.88
CA CYS A 533 -56.36 -10.15 57.68
C CYS A 533 -57.50 -10.98 58.29
N SER A 534 -58.51 -10.31 58.85
CA SER A 534 -59.75 -10.93 59.34
C SER A 534 -60.58 -11.52 58.20
N ALA A 535 -61.41 -12.54 58.48
CA ALA A 535 -62.31 -13.16 57.50
C ALA A 535 -63.36 -12.20 56.90
N THR A 536 -63.59 -11.03 57.51
CA THR A 536 -64.45 -9.95 56.98
C THR A 536 -63.70 -8.93 56.12
N GLN A 537 -62.38 -9.07 55.99
CA GLN A 537 -61.51 -8.16 55.23
C GLN A 537 -60.94 -8.86 53.99
N SER A 538 -60.73 -8.10 52.92
CA SER A 538 -59.95 -8.54 51.77
C SER A 538 -58.48 -8.15 51.94
N CYS A 539 -57.57 -9.09 51.61
CA CYS A 539 -56.14 -8.83 51.54
C CYS A 539 -55.79 -8.12 50.23
N PHE A 540 -54.90 -7.13 50.30
CA PHE A 540 -54.32 -6.43 49.16
C PHE A 540 -52.81 -6.35 49.33
N ASN A 541 -52.08 -6.87 48.34
CA ASN A 541 -50.63 -6.80 48.34
C ASN A 541 -50.15 -5.37 48.01
N VAL A 542 -49.09 -4.91 48.68
CA VAL A 542 -48.42 -3.63 48.43
C VAL A 542 -46.90 -3.83 48.50
N GLN A 543 -46.11 -2.97 47.87
CA GLN A 543 -44.66 -3.16 47.84
C GLN A 543 -44.04 -3.13 49.27
N GLY A 544 -43.57 -4.29 49.74
CA GLY A 544 -43.04 -4.53 51.08
C GLY A 544 -44.06 -4.95 52.15
N GLY A 545 -45.26 -5.42 51.78
CA GLY A 545 -46.21 -6.01 52.74
C GLY A 545 -47.67 -6.04 52.26
N PHE A 546 -48.63 -6.28 53.15
CA PHE A 546 -50.06 -6.31 52.81
C PHE A 546 -50.87 -5.19 53.49
N ARG A 547 -52.11 -5.01 53.00
CA ARG A 547 -53.16 -4.17 53.60
C ARG A 547 -54.48 -4.95 53.66
N CYS A 548 -55.17 -4.88 54.79
CA CYS A 548 -56.46 -5.54 55.01
C CYS A 548 -57.58 -4.50 55.01
N LEU A 549 -58.49 -4.56 54.05
CA LEU A 549 -59.61 -3.59 53.94
C LEU A 549 -60.95 -4.31 54.05
N SER A 550 -61.83 -3.78 54.90
CA SER A 550 -63.26 -4.12 54.88
C SER A 550 -63.98 -3.33 53.78
N PHE A 551 -65.04 -3.90 53.23
CA PHE A 551 -65.91 -3.25 52.25
C PHE A 551 -67.37 -3.55 52.58
N GLU A 552 -68.12 -2.49 52.90
CA GLU A 552 -69.54 -2.52 53.23
C GLU A 552 -70.27 -1.48 52.37
N CYS A 553 -71.52 -1.77 52.00
CA CYS A 553 -72.33 -0.83 51.24
C CYS A 553 -73.08 0.13 52.16
N PRO A 554 -73.11 1.46 51.86
CA PRO A 554 -73.92 2.42 52.59
C PRO A 554 -75.42 2.06 52.62
N PRO A 555 -76.19 2.54 53.61
CA PRO A 555 -77.65 2.38 53.60
C PRO A 555 -78.28 2.91 52.31
N ASN A 556 -79.38 2.28 51.89
CA ASN A 556 -80.05 2.46 50.59
C ASN A 556 -79.28 1.92 49.35
N PHE A 557 -78.21 1.14 49.55
CA PHE A 557 -77.52 0.41 48.49
C PHE A 557 -77.45 -1.10 48.77
N ARG A 558 -77.45 -1.91 47.70
CA ARG A 558 -77.15 -3.35 47.75
C ARG A 558 -75.78 -3.66 47.14
N ARG A 559 -75.08 -4.68 47.65
CA ARG A 559 -73.87 -5.22 47.01
C ARG A 559 -74.25 -5.91 45.70
N ALA A 560 -73.70 -5.44 44.59
CA ALA A 560 -73.92 -5.98 43.25
C ALA A 560 -72.70 -6.74 42.69
N ALA A 561 -71.51 -6.46 43.23
CA ALA A 561 -70.28 -7.22 43.03
C ALA A 561 -69.30 -6.91 44.18
N ASP A 562 -68.16 -7.61 44.24
CA ASP A 562 -67.21 -7.55 45.38
C ASP A 562 -66.58 -6.19 45.67
N ARG A 563 -66.71 -5.22 44.76
CA ARG A 563 -66.31 -3.81 44.97
C ARG A 563 -67.36 -2.84 44.42
N ARG A 564 -68.64 -3.23 44.40
CA ARG A 564 -69.73 -2.47 43.79
C ARG A 564 -71.01 -2.48 44.64
N CYS A 565 -71.49 -1.29 44.95
CA CYS A 565 -72.81 -1.05 45.51
C CYS A 565 -73.70 -0.38 44.45
N GLU A 566 -74.94 -0.86 44.30
CA GLU A 566 -75.94 -0.27 43.40
C GLU A 566 -77.13 0.22 44.24
N ARG A 567 -77.66 1.40 43.90
CA ARG A 567 -78.74 2.04 44.67
C ARG A 567 -80.03 1.20 44.59
N LEU A 568 -80.75 1.12 45.69
CA LEU A 568 -82.08 0.50 45.71
C LEU A 568 -83.11 1.34 44.90
N PRO A 569 -84.23 0.73 44.48
CA PRO A 569 -85.34 1.49 43.87
C PRO A 569 -85.86 2.56 44.83
N CYS A 570 -86.07 3.77 44.33
CA CYS A 570 -86.59 4.88 45.12
C CYS A 570 -88.13 4.86 45.14
N GLU A 571 -88.73 4.39 46.23
CA GLU A 571 -90.18 4.47 46.44
C GLU A 571 -90.58 5.91 46.84
N GLN A 572 -90.61 6.78 45.83
CA GLN A 572 -91.18 8.14 45.85
C GLN A 572 -90.46 9.22 46.69
N SER A 573 -89.45 8.89 47.52
CA SER A 573 -88.59 9.92 48.13
C SER A 573 -87.75 10.65 47.08
N SER A 574 -87.85 11.99 47.06
CA SER A 574 -87.02 12.88 46.23
C SER A 574 -85.55 12.89 46.65
N GLU A 575 -85.25 12.68 47.93
CA GLU A 575 -83.89 12.63 48.49
C GLU A 575 -83.13 11.38 47.99
N CYS A 576 -83.86 10.28 47.78
CA CYS A 576 -83.29 9.07 47.16
C CYS A 576 -82.84 9.32 45.71
N LEU A 577 -83.47 10.25 44.99
CA LEU A 577 -83.11 10.56 43.61
C LEU A 577 -81.79 11.34 43.47
N SER A 578 -81.36 12.07 44.51
CA SER A 578 -80.03 12.70 44.55
C SER A 578 -78.87 11.75 44.90
N LEU A 579 -79.16 10.56 45.45
CA LEU A 579 -78.13 9.55 45.74
C LEU A 579 -77.53 8.99 44.44
N PRO A 580 -76.21 8.71 44.38
CA PRO A 580 -75.57 8.14 43.21
C PRO A 580 -76.19 6.79 42.84
N LEU A 581 -76.27 6.49 41.55
CA LEU A 581 -76.84 5.24 41.03
C LEU A 581 -75.99 4.02 41.45
N ARG A 582 -74.68 4.23 41.55
CA ARG A 582 -73.69 3.20 41.86
C ARG A 582 -72.46 3.81 42.55
N ILE A 583 -71.95 3.09 43.56
CA ILE A 583 -70.68 3.36 44.23
C ILE A 583 -69.73 2.20 43.88
N SER A 584 -68.48 2.50 43.52
CA SER A 584 -67.46 1.48 43.21
C SER A 584 -66.17 1.73 43.99
N PHE A 585 -65.49 0.66 44.40
CA PHE A 585 -64.30 0.72 45.24
C PHE A 585 -63.07 0.26 44.45
N TYR A 586 -62.01 1.08 44.49
CA TYR A 586 -60.75 0.85 43.78
C TYR A 586 -59.58 1.02 44.72
N ASN A 587 -58.48 0.30 44.46
CA ASN A 587 -57.24 0.41 45.20
C ASN A 587 -56.13 0.72 44.20
N LEU A 588 -55.22 1.62 44.59
CA LEU A 588 -54.04 2.01 43.83
C LEU A 588 -52.82 1.97 44.76
N THR A 589 -51.69 1.49 44.27
CA THR A 589 -50.44 1.42 45.03
C THR A 589 -49.33 1.98 44.15
N PHE A 590 -48.54 2.92 44.66
CA PHE A 590 -47.43 3.51 43.91
C PHE A 590 -46.33 4.07 44.82
N PRO A 591 -45.05 4.12 44.37
CA PRO A 591 -43.94 4.57 45.22
C PRO A 591 -43.95 6.07 45.56
N THR A 592 -43.16 6.46 46.57
CA THR A 592 -42.81 7.85 46.89
C THR A 592 -41.98 8.49 45.77
N ASN A 593 -41.98 9.82 45.70
CA ASN A 593 -41.18 10.63 44.78
C ASN A 593 -41.39 10.37 43.27
N ILE A 594 -42.54 9.84 42.85
CA ILE A 594 -42.93 9.73 41.43
C ILE A 594 -42.88 11.09 40.72
N PRO A 595 -42.38 11.18 39.48
CA PRO A 595 -42.38 12.40 38.69
C PRO A 595 -43.80 12.97 38.51
N THR A 596 -44.05 14.17 39.04
CA THR A 596 -45.32 14.89 38.90
C THR A 596 -45.27 15.91 37.75
N PRO A 597 -46.37 16.10 36.99
CA PRO A 597 -47.70 15.52 37.19
C PRO A 597 -47.85 14.08 36.68
N ALA A 598 -48.42 13.19 37.51
CA ALA A 598 -48.63 11.78 37.18
C ALA A 598 -50.12 11.40 37.16
N ALA A 599 -50.59 10.80 36.07
CA ALA A 599 -52.00 10.40 35.90
C ALA A 599 -52.32 9.07 36.63
N VAL A 600 -52.71 9.14 37.90
CA VAL A 600 -52.87 7.97 38.79
C VAL A 600 -54.18 7.19 38.60
N PHE A 601 -55.26 7.82 38.12
CA PHE A 601 -56.54 7.14 37.89
C PHE A 601 -57.31 7.72 36.71
N ARG A 602 -58.15 6.93 36.05
CA ARG A 602 -59.03 7.38 34.95
C ARG A 602 -60.42 6.75 35.08
N MET A 603 -61.45 7.53 34.79
CA MET A 603 -62.84 7.09 34.90
C MET A 603 -63.76 7.82 33.91
N GLY A 604 -64.74 7.11 33.36
CA GLY A 604 -65.66 7.61 32.34
C GLY A 604 -66.76 6.59 32.01
N PRO A 605 -67.72 6.93 31.14
CA PRO A 605 -68.74 5.98 30.68
C PRO A 605 -68.13 4.86 29.82
N SER A 606 -68.72 3.66 29.87
CA SER A 606 -68.32 2.51 29.01
C SER A 606 -68.60 2.75 27.52
N SER A 607 -69.55 3.63 27.21
CA SER A 607 -69.85 4.10 25.86
C SER A 607 -70.20 5.58 25.91
N SER A 608 -69.40 6.41 25.27
CA SER A 608 -69.67 7.83 25.05
C SER A 608 -70.56 8.01 23.82
N ILE A 609 -71.56 8.88 23.93
CA ILE A 609 -72.47 9.27 22.85
C ILE A 609 -72.17 10.75 22.49
N PRO A 610 -72.18 11.15 21.21
CA PRO A 610 -72.05 12.55 20.83
C PRO A 610 -73.10 13.42 21.53
N GLY A 611 -72.64 14.38 22.35
CA GLY A 611 -73.49 15.22 23.19
C GLY A 611 -73.52 14.85 24.68
N ASP A 612 -72.81 13.80 25.11
CA ASP A 612 -72.54 13.57 26.54
C ASP A 612 -71.65 14.68 27.12
N ASP A 613 -72.03 15.23 28.28
CA ASP A 613 -71.13 16.00 29.13
C ASP A 613 -70.71 15.16 30.35
N VAL A 614 -69.41 15.16 30.65
CA VAL A 614 -68.84 14.45 31.81
C VAL A 614 -68.12 15.46 32.69
N GLN A 615 -68.54 15.55 33.95
CA GLN A 615 -67.93 16.38 34.98
C GLN A 615 -67.35 15.46 36.06
N LEU A 616 -66.10 15.71 36.45
CA LEU A 616 -65.35 14.91 37.42
C LEU A 616 -64.88 15.81 38.56
N THR A 617 -65.19 15.45 39.80
CA THR A 617 -64.79 16.19 41.01
C THR A 617 -64.25 15.24 42.07
N ILE A 618 -63.20 15.67 42.78
CA ILE A 618 -62.82 15.05 44.07
C ILE A 618 -63.66 15.76 45.12
N VAL A 619 -64.50 15.01 45.84
CA VAL A 619 -65.46 15.57 46.81
C VAL A 619 -65.03 15.37 48.27
N ASP A 620 -64.10 14.45 48.53
CA ASP A 620 -63.52 14.17 49.85
C ASP A 620 -62.19 13.38 49.69
N GLY A 621 -61.35 13.35 50.72
CA GLY A 621 -60.11 12.57 50.80
C GLY A 621 -58.82 13.27 50.36
N ASP A 622 -58.88 14.49 49.81
CA ASP A 622 -57.70 15.29 49.43
C ASP A 622 -57.79 16.74 49.93
N ALA A 623 -57.97 16.91 51.24
CA ALA A 623 -58.06 18.23 51.88
C ALA A 623 -56.78 19.09 51.73
N GLU A 624 -55.64 18.47 51.39
CA GLU A 624 -54.36 19.16 51.20
C GLU A 624 -54.05 19.50 49.74
N GLY A 625 -54.77 18.94 48.75
CA GLY A 625 -54.59 19.23 47.32
C GLY A 625 -53.34 18.59 46.70
N PHE A 626 -53.12 17.29 46.93
CA PHE A 626 -52.10 16.51 46.23
C PHE A 626 -52.54 16.05 44.84
N PHE A 627 -53.84 15.82 44.66
CA PHE A 627 -54.46 15.31 43.46
C PHE A 627 -55.27 16.40 42.74
N SER A 628 -55.65 16.12 41.51
CA SER A 628 -56.44 17.02 40.67
C SER A 628 -57.33 16.21 39.73
N ALA A 629 -58.61 16.58 39.64
CA ALA A 629 -59.49 16.06 38.60
C ALA A 629 -59.34 16.93 37.34
N GLN A 630 -59.12 16.29 36.20
CA GLN A 630 -59.09 16.95 34.89
C GLN A 630 -60.07 16.25 33.94
N LYS A 631 -60.86 17.05 33.21
CA LYS A 631 -61.81 16.56 32.21
C LYS A 631 -61.08 16.08 30.95
N MET A 632 -61.54 14.98 30.38
CA MET A 632 -61.09 14.44 29.09
C MET A 632 -62.28 14.32 28.13
N ALA A 633 -62.00 14.13 26.83
CA ALA A 633 -63.05 14.06 25.80
C ALA A 633 -64.12 12.96 26.04
N HIS A 634 -63.76 11.87 26.74
CA HIS A 634 -64.64 10.73 27.01
C HIS A 634 -64.62 10.29 28.49
N GLY A 635 -64.36 11.21 29.42
CA GLY A 635 -64.25 10.90 30.85
C GLY A 635 -63.48 11.95 31.63
N GLY A 636 -62.73 11.52 32.64
CA GLY A 636 -61.75 12.35 33.33
C GLY A 636 -60.59 11.53 33.91
N VAL A 637 -59.54 12.23 34.28
CA VAL A 637 -58.30 11.71 34.87
C VAL A 637 -58.06 12.37 36.23
N ILE A 638 -57.58 11.58 37.18
CA ILE A 638 -57.04 12.07 38.44
C ILE A 638 -55.51 12.07 38.31
N SER A 639 -54.90 13.22 38.51
CA SER A 639 -53.45 13.39 38.43
C SER A 639 -52.87 13.87 39.75
N LEU A 640 -51.83 13.19 40.25
CA LEU A 640 -50.98 13.65 41.35
C LEU A 640 -50.17 14.84 40.86
N GLN A 641 -50.32 16.00 41.51
CA GLN A 641 -49.69 17.28 41.12
C GLN A 641 -48.46 17.65 41.96
N ARG A 642 -48.34 17.08 43.17
CA ARG A 642 -47.21 17.34 44.07
C ARG A 642 -46.55 16.02 44.48
N PRO A 643 -45.21 15.93 44.50
CA PRO A 643 -44.52 14.70 44.88
C PRO A 643 -44.78 14.38 46.36
N LEU A 644 -44.91 13.10 46.67
CA LEU A 644 -45.07 12.58 48.02
C LEU A 644 -43.74 11.97 48.49
N ALA A 645 -43.07 12.65 49.41
CA ALA A 645 -41.74 12.30 49.89
C ALA A 645 -41.72 11.23 51.01
N GLN A 646 -42.88 10.91 51.59
CA GLN A 646 -43.05 9.91 52.64
C GLN A 646 -44.24 9.00 52.31
N PRO A 647 -44.25 7.73 52.78
CA PRO A 647 -45.39 6.84 52.64
C PRO A 647 -46.65 7.44 53.26
N ARG A 648 -47.78 7.37 52.55
CA ARG A 648 -49.05 7.94 52.99
C ARG A 648 -50.22 7.28 52.31
N ASP A 649 -51.23 6.94 53.12
CA ASP A 649 -52.48 6.34 52.65
C ASP A 649 -53.55 7.45 52.50
N PHE A 650 -54.32 7.41 51.41
CA PHE A 650 -55.44 8.32 51.12
C PHE A 650 -56.71 7.53 50.79
N LEU A 651 -57.88 8.08 51.09
CA LEU A 651 -59.18 7.52 50.69
C LEU A 651 -59.96 8.57 49.89
N LEU A 652 -59.65 8.69 48.61
CA LEU A 652 -60.28 9.67 47.73
C LEU A 652 -61.74 9.30 47.48
N THR A 653 -62.64 10.27 47.60
CA THR A 653 -64.03 10.15 47.13
C THR A 653 -64.17 11.01 45.89
N VAL A 654 -64.58 10.39 44.79
CA VAL A 654 -64.55 11.02 43.47
C VAL A 654 -65.88 10.79 42.77
N GLU A 655 -66.49 11.89 42.33
CA GLU A 655 -67.83 11.92 41.76
C GLU A 655 -67.75 12.13 40.25
N ILE A 656 -68.49 11.31 39.49
CA ILE A 656 -68.78 11.55 38.07
C ILE A 656 -70.24 11.98 37.96
N ARG A 657 -70.45 13.15 37.35
CA ARG A 657 -71.75 13.57 36.85
C ARG A 657 -71.75 13.42 35.33
N LEU A 658 -72.52 12.45 34.83
CA LEU A 658 -72.77 12.24 33.41
C LEU A 658 -74.09 12.92 33.04
N ILE A 659 -74.06 13.83 32.08
CA ILE A 659 -75.24 14.52 31.55
C ILE A 659 -75.47 14.03 30.12
N ARG A 660 -76.58 13.33 29.89
CA ARG A 660 -76.94 12.71 28.60
C ARG A 660 -78.38 13.08 28.26
N TYR A 661 -78.60 13.77 27.14
CA TYR A 661 -79.92 14.28 26.72
C TYR A 661 -80.70 15.01 27.84
N GLY A 662 -79.99 15.84 28.62
CA GLY A 662 -80.55 16.57 29.77
C GLY A 662 -80.76 15.73 31.04
N SER A 663 -80.68 14.40 30.96
CA SER A 663 -80.74 13.51 32.13
C SER A 663 -79.40 13.49 32.84
N VAL A 664 -79.42 13.68 34.17
CA VAL A 664 -78.22 13.64 35.03
C VAL A 664 -78.12 12.27 35.69
N SER A 665 -76.98 11.60 35.51
CA SER A 665 -76.63 10.35 36.18
C SER A 665 -75.39 10.55 37.05
N LEU A 666 -75.46 10.13 38.31
CA LEU A 666 -74.42 10.34 39.31
C LEU A 666 -73.76 9.03 39.72
N PHE A 667 -72.43 9.00 39.74
CA PHE A 667 -71.62 7.82 40.07
C PHE A 667 -70.48 8.21 41.02
N VAL A 668 -70.17 7.35 42.00
CA VAL A 668 -69.06 7.61 42.94
C VAL A 668 -68.01 6.49 42.87
N ALA A 669 -66.75 6.90 42.84
CA ALA A 669 -65.60 6.04 43.13
C ALA A 669 -65.05 6.37 44.53
N LYS A 670 -64.88 5.34 45.37
CA LYS A 670 -64.04 5.39 46.57
C LYS A 670 -62.71 4.75 46.19
N ILE A 671 -61.60 5.49 46.33
CA ILE A 671 -60.28 5.07 45.87
C ILE A 671 -59.31 5.08 47.05
N ALA A 672 -58.91 3.90 47.52
CA ALA A 672 -57.83 3.77 48.47
C ALA A 672 -56.49 3.86 47.73
N VAL A 673 -55.66 4.84 48.09
CA VAL A 673 -54.35 5.07 47.47
C VAL A 673 -53.27 4.82 48.52
N PHE A 674 -52.43 3.82 48.30
CA PHE A 674 -51.34 3.42 49.19
C PHE A 674 -50.02 3.90 48.61
N VAL A 675 -49.47 4.98 49.16
CA VAL A 675 -48.15 5.46 48.76
C VAL A 675 -47.10 4.79 49.63
N VAL A 676 -46.26 3.97 48.99
CA VAL A 676 -45.23 3.11 49.61
C VAL A 676 -43.85 3.65 49.29
N ASN A 677 -42.78 3.20 49.96
CA ASN A 677 -41.44 3.67 49.57
C ASN A 677 -40.92 2.98 48.31
N ASP A 678 -40.28 3.76 47.42
CA ASP A 678 -39.63 3.26 46.19
C ASP A 678 -38.56 2.19 46.46
N GLN A 679 -37.99 2.20 47.65
CA GLN A 679 -37.00 1.25 48.15
C GLN A 679 -37.39 0.81 49.57
N PRO A 680 -37.06 -0.43 50.00
CA PRO A 680 -37.09 -0.75 51.42
C PRO A 680 -36.16 0.20 52.18
N ILE A 681 -36.62 0.67 53.33
CA ILE A 681 -35.95 1.74 54.08
C ILE A 681 -34.59 1.26 54.55
N LEU A 682 -33.51 1.94 54.13
CA LEU A 682 -32.24 1.91 54.84
C LEU A 682 -32.44 2.57 56.21
N ALA A 683 -32.79 1.76 57.20
CA ALA A 683 -32.74 2.15 58.59
C ALA A 683 -31.26 2.36 58.95
N MET A 684 -30.79 3.62 58.87
CA MET A 684 -29.45 3.94 59.37
C MET A 684 -29.39 3.57 60.85
N PRO A 685 -28.35 2.86 61.32
CA PRO A 685 -28.18 2.61 62.73
C PRO A 685 -28.08 3.95 63.47
N SER A 686 -28.76 4.06 64.60
CA SER A 686 -28.57 5.18 65.52
C SER A 686 -27.11 5.20 66.01
N PRO A 687 -26.51 6.40 66.19
CA PRO A 687 -25.13 6.54 66.67
C PRO A 687 -24.96 6.08 68.13
#